data_AF-A0AA36JJQ2-F1
#
_entry.id   AF-A0AA36JJQ2-F1
#
_cell.length_a   1.000
_cell.length_b   1.000
_cell.length_c   1.000
_cell.angle_alpha   90.00
_cell.angle_beta   90.00
_cell.angle_gamma   90.00
#
_symmetry.space_group_name_H-M   'P 1'
#
loop_
_entity.id
_entity.type
_entity.pdbx_description
1 polymer ?
#
loop_
_entity_poly.entity_id
_entity_poly.type
_entity_poly.pdbx_seq_one_letter_code
_entity_poly.pdbx_strand_id
1 'polypeptide(L)'
;MASLVAFFLVASAMSAEGSIGPGGSPECPCVEPNKTEYGFGCQAHDLNSTEFDPACIAVAPPDWCSSKWCYVSRSCQVTSEPSTTYPELAWSYATCGYRDMFSKYNITESAQGQPMRVMFLSNTGGWKGNYCTNMQGKVCQNQRGDGPMQTFFDGMVGQAGFRVEQVTSFPDAPKEQMARVSSSTSDFDLCTWATGMGFVDACIASFVILPRRADASPFVSLWASPTILVGPVITHSPELSLVDMLSAAFRPFSADLWVTMLSVVILSSLLVTYFETGPSGQFSNLTGKRRRVGEAIYHAFYSLFMCESRFEPVTVPGRIVGLGLAFLLVLIVCGYTATLASFLVVEKRNAPEISSLEDAIRMDYKICAHFSHVEPLRANGVAESNIVTMSSRADVLPSVGASCQASVLSLEDFEAAQAVNQGSACNLQQIGNPIDSIMVGVPVSQKWVRQFRYAAISLAMDGYTKRIFKRFQPQDYCKQIIFEAEANRMPDALTTQGMLGPFLVTGFFIALGVLCHGFQVTFATAEHLIEEGDKGDHKSTVRQVAETVIKMSSLPHKESHGHHNHHGHHHGHHHGHHEHHGHHNNPRRCSVLSSSSGELSLVGAPISAELVQLMVTQEAQLRATQLAMQKLKSIEERMGIDASDISV
;
A
#
# COMPACT_ATOMS: atom_id res chain seq x y z
N MET A 1 38.07 -47.34 -7.52
CA MET A 1 37.71 -48.09 -8.74
C MET A 1 36.51 -49.05 -8.56
N ALA A 2 36.05 -49.38 -7.36
CA ALA A 2 34.89 -50.28 -7.17
C ALA A 2 33.50 -49.60 -7.27
N SER A 3 33.39 -48.28 -7.13
CA SER A 3 32.09 -47.57 -7.19
C SER A 3 31.67 -47.07 -8.57
N LEU A 4 32.55 -47.12 -9.57
CA LEU A 4 32.24 -46.70 -10.95
C LEU A 4 31.63 -47.81 -11.81
N VAL A 5 31.82 -49.08 -11.42
CA VAL A 5 31.28 -50.24 -12.15
C VAL A 5 29.81 -50.48 -11.81
N ALA A 6 29.35 -50.09 -10.62
CA ALA A 6 27.94 -50.18 -10.24
C ALA A 6 27.04 -49.19 -11.02
N PHE A 7 27.56 -48.03 -11.40
CA PHE A 7 26.80 -47.04 -12.18
C PHE A 7 26.62 -47.49 -13.65
N PHE A 8 27.60 -48.20 -14.22
CA PHE A 8 27.46 -48.76 -15.57
C PHE A 8 26.56 -50.00 -15.62
N LEU A 9 26.51 -50.81 -14.56
CA LEU A 9 25.62 -51.99 -14.51
C LEU A 9 24.15 -51.64 -14.22
N VAL A 10 23.86 -50.50 -13.57
CA VAL A 10 22.47 -50.02 -13.39
C VAL A 10 21.99 -49.23 -14.61
N ALA A 11 22.88 -48.56 -15.35
CA ALA A 11 22.51 -47.85 -16.59
C ALA A 11 22.17 -48.78 -17.77
N SER A 12 22.69 -50.02 -17.79
CA SER A 12 22.31 -51.02 -18.81
C SER A 12 21.00 -51.77 -18.52
N ALA A 13 20.36 -51.54 -17.36
CA ALA A 13 19.09 -52.16 -16.99
C ALA A 13 17.85 -51.27 -17.24
N MET A 14 18.03 -50.04 -17.76
CA MET A 14 16.93 -49.12 -18.13
C MET A 14 16.83 -48.84 -19.64
N SER A 15 17.43 -49.70 -20.46
CA SER A 15 17.11 -49.80 -21.89
C SER A 15 16.67 -51.22 -22.23
N ALA A 16 15.85 -51.81 -21.37
CA ALA A 16 14.88 -52.77 -21.86
C ALA A 16 13.79 -51.95 -22.54
N GLU A 17 13.94 -51.72 -23.84
CA GLU A 17 12.77 -51.77 -24.72
C GLU A 17 12.10 -53.10 -24.37
N GLY A 18 11.12 -53.05 -23.46
CA GLY A 18 10.16 -54.13 -23.31
C GLY A 18 9.46 -54.17 -24.65
N SER A 19 10.00 -54.95 -25.58
CA SER A 19 9.43 -55.10 -26.91
C SER A 19 8.07 -55.74 -26.69
N ILE A 20 7.06 -54.89 -26.59
CA ILE A 20 5.67 -55.33 -26.56
C ILE A 20 5.52 -56.17 -27.82
N GLY A 21 5.20 -57.45 -27.61
CA GLY A 21 5.04 -58.39 -28.70
C GLY A 21 3.94 -57.92 -29.65
N PRO A 22 3.78 -58.58 -30.80
CA PRO A 22 2.73 -58.23 -31.77
C PRO A 22 1.31 -58.20 -31.15
N GLY A 23 1.12 -58.89 -30.02
CA GLY A 23 -0.12 -58.91 -29.22
C GLY A 23 -0.51 -57.63 -28.50
N GLY A 24 0.37 -56.63 -28.38
CA GLY A 24 0.09 -55.42 -27.59
C GLY A 24 0.19 -55.64 -26.09
N SER A 25 -0.23 -54.65 -25.30
CA SER A 25 -0.26 -54.73 -23.85
C SER A 25 -1.34 -55.71 -23.37
N PRO A 26 -1.15 -56.41 -22.23
CA PRO A 26 -2.15 -57.34 -21.71
C PRO A 26 -3.45 -56.66 -21.29
N GLU A 27 -3.40 -55.38 -20.95
CA GLU A 27 -4.56 -54.54 -20.60
C GLU A 27 -5.36 -54.10 -21.85
N CYS A 28 -4.71 -54.11 -23.01
CA CYS A 28 -5.29 -53.71 -24.29
C CYS A 28 -4.70 -54.56 -25.43
N PRO A 29 -5.13 -55.81 -25.61
CA PRO A 29 -4.57 -56.62 -26.67
C PRO A 29 -4.95 -56.06 -28.05
N CYS A 30 -4.00 -56.10 -28.98
CA CYS A 30 -4.30 -55.81 -30.39
C CYS A 30 -5.33 -56.81 -30.92
N VAL A 31 -6.25 -56.33 -31.75
CA VAL A 31 -7.16 -57.18 -32.51
C VAL A 31 -6.32 -57.98 -33.52
N GLU A 32 -6.56 -59.28 -33.58
CA GLU A 32 -5.94 -60.21 -34.53
C GLU A 32 -4.42 -60.00 -34.75
N PRO A 33 -3.60 -60.11 -33.70
CA PRO A 33 -2.19 -59.66 -33.70
C PRO A 33 -1.28 -60.44 -34.65
N ASN A 34 -1.75 -61.58 -35.18
CA ASN A 34 -1.02 -62.41 -36.13
C ASN A 34 -1.32 -62.03 -37.59
N LYS A 35 -2.26 -61.12 -37.85
CA LYS A 35 -2.46 -60.56 -39.19
C LYS A 35 -1.38 -59.54 -39.50
N THR A 36 -0.94 -59.53 -40.77
CA THR A 36 0.07 -58.59 -41.29
C THR A 36 -0.55 -57.47 -42.12
N GLU A 37 -1.87 -57.31 -42.05
CA GLU A 37 -2.59 -56.24 -42.72
C GLU A 37 -2.40 -54.91 -41.99
N TYR A 38 -2.55 -53.80 -42.71
CA TYR A 38 -2.40 -52.45 -42.17
C TYR A 38 -3.27 -52.24 -40.92
N GLY A 39 -2.64 -51.82 -39.83
CA GLY A 39 -3.27 -51.60 -38.53
C GLY A 39 -3.41 -52.83 -37.64
N PHE A 40 -3.02 -54.04 -38.07
CA PHE A 40 -3.08 -55.25 -37.25
C PHE A 40 -1.71 -55.62 -36.64
N GLY A 41 -1.72 -55.89 -35.32
CA GLY A 41 -0.51 -56.12 -34.54
C GLY A 41 0.37 -54.87 -34.39
N CYS A 42 1.24 -54.88 -33.37
CA CYS A 42 2.09 -53.72 -33.07
C CYS A 42 3.21 -53.51 -34.09
N GLN A 43 2.95 -52.72 -35.14
CA GLN A 43 3.90 -52.42 -36.21
C GLN A 43 3.85 -50.94 -36.62
N ALA A 44 4.91 -50.48 -37.30
CA ALA A 44 4.98 -49.14 -37.88
C ALA A 44 4.28 -49.14 -39.24
N HIS A 45 2.94 -49.17 -39.20
CA HIS A 45 2.08 -49.40 -40.38
C HIS A 45 2.19 -48.32 -41.46
N ASP A 46 2.62 -47.12 -41.08
CA ASP A 46 2.68 -45.95 -41.98
C ASP A 46 4.07 -45.73 -42.60
N LEU A 47 5.10 -46.41 -42.08
CA LEU A 47 6.47 -46.23 -42.55
C LEU A 47 6.61 -46.69 -44.01
N ASN A 48 7.11 -45.80 -44.88
CA ASN A 48 7.30 -46.05 -46.31
C ASN A 48 6.03 -46.47 -47.06
N SER A 49 4.84 -46.20 -46.52
CA SER A 49 3.57 -46.49 -47.20
C SER A 49 3.18 -45.35 -48.14
N THR A 50 3.14 -45.61 -49.44
CA THR A 50 2.61 -44.68 -50.47
C THR A 50 1.09 -44.65 -50.51
N GLU A 51 0.45 -45.65 -49.93
CA GLU A 51 -0.98 -45.89 -50.09
C GLU A 51 -1.81 -45.17 -49.02
N PHE A 52 -1.25 -44.93 -47.84
CA PHE A 52 -2.01 -44.46 -46.67
C PHE A 52 -1.67 -43.02 -46.23
N ASP A 53 -0.40 -42.60 -46.24
CA ASP A 53 -0.05 -41.19 -45.98
C ASP A 53 1.24 -40.76 -46.71
N PRO A 54 1.15 -39.86 -47.71
CA PRO A 54 2.31 -39.39 -48.45
C PRO A 54 3.32 -38.61 -47.57
N ALA A 55 2.93 -38.12 -46.39
CA ALA A 55 3.84 -37.46 -45.46
C ALA A 55 4.95 -38.39 -44.94
N CYS A 56 4.69 -39.70 -44.88
CA CYS A 56 5.64 -40.70 -44.38
C CYS A 56 6.72 -41.11 -45.39
N ILE A 57 6.71 -40.53 -46.59
CA ILE A 57 7.73 -40.75 -47.65
C ILE A 57 8.56 -39.49 -47.89
N ALA A 58 8.24 -38.39 -47.19
CA ALA A 58 9.03 -37.18 -47.25
C ALA A 58 10.49 -37.43 -46.80
N VAL A 59 11.41 -36.57 -47.25
CA VAL A 59 12.85 -36.65 -46.90
C VAL A 59 13.07 -36.61 -45.38
N ALA A 60 12.17 -35.95 -44.65
CA ALA A 60 12.10 -35.95 -43.20
C ALA A 60 10.65 -36.33 -42.80
N PRO A 61 10.34 -37.64 -42.68
CA PRO A 61 9.00 -38.07 -42.32
C PRO A 61 8.70 -37.71 -40.85
N PRO A 62 7.44 -37.40 -40.51
CA PRO A 62 7.04 -37.19 -39.13
C PRO A 62 7.36 -38.40 -38.23
N ASP A 63 7.70 -38.15 -36.96
CA ASP A 63 8.08 -39.20 -36.00
C ASP A 63 7.04 -40.33 -35.86
N TRP A 64 5.76 -39.99 -36.03
CA TRP A 64 4.65 -40.95 -35.91
C TRP A 64 4.68 -42.04 -36.99
N CYS A 65 5.27 -41.76 -38.17
CA CYS A 65 5.40 -42.74 -39.25
C CYS A 65 6.20 -43.98 -38.82
N SER A 66 7.17 -43.80 -37.93
CA SER A 66 8.01 -44.89 -37.39
C SER A 66 7.44 -45.50 -36.10
N SER A 67 6.39 -44.91 -35.53
CA SER A 67 5.82 -45.32 -34.26
C SER A 67 4.89 -46.53 -34.46
N LYS A 68 4.96 -47.52 -33.56
CA LYS A 68 4.13 -48.72 -33.68
C LYS A 68 2.76 -48.50 -33.08
N TRP A 69 1.72 -48.98 -33.76
CA TRP A 69 0.35 -48.96 -33.28
C TRP A 69 -0.42 -50.19 -33.78
N CYS A 70 -1.61 -50.41 -33.24
CA CYS A 70 -2.54 -51.43 -33.73
C CYS A 70 -4.00 -51.07 -33.46
N TYR A 71 -4.92 -51.76 -34.11
CA TYR A 71 -6.34 -51.74 -33.78
C TYR A 71 -6.61 -52.50 -32.49
N VAL A 72 -7.50 -51.95 -31.68
CA VAL A 72 -7.93 -52.44 -30.38
C VAL A 72 -9.45 -52.35 -30.26
N SER A 73 -10.02 -53.06 -29.28
CA SER A 73 -11.43 -52.90 -28.92
C SER A 73 -11.70 -51.47 -28.45
N ARG A 74 -12.86 -50.91 -28.81
CA ARG A 74 -13.34 -49.62 -28.27
C ARG A 74 -13.52 -49.57 -26.76
N SER A 75 -13.63 -50.73 -26.12
CA SER A 75 -13.73 -50.86 -24.66
C SER A 75 -12.38 -50.77 -23.95
N CYS A 76 -11.30 -50.49 -24.68
CA CYS A 76 -9.98 -50.51 -24.10
C CYS A 76 -9.75 -49.34 -23.13
N GLN A 77 -9.00 -49.60 -22.05
CA GLN A 77 -8.69 -48.61 -21.00
C GLN A 77 -7.48 -47.72 -21.33
N VAL A 78 -6.58 -48.15 -22.22
CA VAL A 78 -5.44 -47.33 -22.63
C VAL A 78 -5.87 -46.31 -23.69
N THR A 79 -5.08 -45.25 -23.88
CA THR A 79 -5.38 -44.21 -24.87
C THR A 79 -5.54 -44.80 -26.26
N SER A 80 -6.71 -44.61 -26.85
CA SER A 80 -7.06 -45.05 -28.19
C SER A 80 -8.03 -44.07 -28.84
N GLU A 81 -7.98 -43.93 -30.15
CA GLU A 81 -8.87 -43.07 -30.92
C GLU A 81 -9.75 -43.92 -31.86
N PRO A 82 -11.03 -43.57 -32.07
CA PRO A 82 -11.92 -44.32 -32.95
C PRO A 82 -11.35 -44.43 -34.38
N SER A 83 -11.40 -45.63 -34.96
CA SER A 83 -11.02 -45.80 -36.37
C SER A 83 -12.10 -45.25 -37.29
N THR A 84 -11.68 -44.56 -38.35
CA THR A 84 -12.54 -44.14 -39.46
C THR A 84 -12.77 -45.28 -40.45
N THR A 85 -11.80 -46.19 -40.58
CA THR A 85 -11.86 -47.36 -41.47
C THR A 85 -12.72 -48.48 -40.89
N TYR A 86 -12.63 -48.72 -39.59
CA TYR A 86 -13.37 -49.76 -38.87
C TYR A 86 -14.18 -49.14 -37.72
N PRO A 87 -15.46 -48.79 -37.95
CA PRO A 87 -16.28 -48.07 -36.97
C PRO A 87 -16.49 -48.81 -35.64
N GLU A 88 -16.19 -50.09 -35.56
CA GLU A 88 -16.28 -50.90 -34.33
C GLU A 88 -14.97 -50.95 -33.55
N LEU A 89 -13.85 -50.50 -34.14
CA LEU A 89 -12.52 -50.53 -33.55
C LEU A 89 -12.01 -49.13 -33.21
N ALA A 90 -10.94 -49.10 -32.42
CA ALA A 90 -10.11 -47.93 -32.16
C ALA A 90 -8.66 -48.27 -32.50
N TRP A 91 -7.82 -47.30 -32.79
CA TRP A 91 -6.37 -47.50 -32.93
C TRP A 91 -5.63 -46.95 -31.71
N SER A 92 -4.52 -47.59 -31.33
CA SER A 92 -3.76 -47.21 -30.14
C SER A 92 -2.25 -47.40 -30.33
N TYR A 93 -1.50 -46.31 -30.19
CA TYR A 93 -0.04 -46.34 -30.04
C TYR A 93 0.37 -46.82 -28.65
N ALA A 94 -0.40 -46.45 -27.62
CA ALA A 94 -0.10 -46.76 -26.22
C ALA A 94 -0.09 -48.27 -25.97
N THR A 95 -0.99 -49.00 -26.63
CA THR A 95 -1.03 -50.47 -26.64
C THR A 95 0.30 -51.09 -27.07
N CYS A 96 1.02 -50.43 -27.96
CA CYS A 96 2.30 -50.89 -28.50
C CYS A 96 3.51 -50.23 -27.82
N GLY A 97 3.29 -49.47 -26.74
CA GLY A 97 4.36 -48.82 -25.97
C GLY A 97 4.82 -47.48 -26.56
N TYR A 98 4.11 -46.95 -27.55
CA TYR A 98 4.41 -45.66 -28.16
C TYR A 98 3.44 -44.59 -27.66
N ARG A 99 3.92 -43.36 -27.57
CA ARG A 99 3.03 -42.21 -27.40
C ARG A 99 2.33 -41.92 -28.71
N ASP A 100 1.04 -41.57 -28.65
CA ASP A 100 0.31 -41.11 -29.82
C ASP A 100 0.89 -39.77 -30.33
N MET A 101 1.75 -39.87 -31.34
CA MET A 101 2.37 -38.75 -32.03
C MET A 101 1.59 -38.38 -33.30
N PHE A 102 0.76 -39.28 -33.81
CA PHE A 102 -0.10 -39.02 -34.96
C PHE A 102 -1.16 -37.99 -34.59
N SER A 103 -1.85 -38.15 -33.45
CA SER A 103 -2.81 -37.13 -32.98
C SER A 103 -2.17 -35.77 -32.77
N LYS A 104 -0.90 -35.69 -32.37
CA LYS A 104 -0.16 -34.43 -32.25
C LYS A 104 0.06 -33.78 -33.63
N TYR A 105 0.50 -34.56 -34.61
CA TYR A 105 0.67 -34.09 -35.99
C TYR A 105 -0.68 -33.69 -36.62
N ASN A 106 -1.71 -34.50 -36.41
CA ASN A 106 -3.08 -34.22 -36.79
C ASN A 106 -3.54 -32.89 -36.17
N ILE A 107 -3.27 -32.65 -34.87
CA ILE A 107 -3.60 -31.37 -34.21
C ILE A 107 -2.99 -30.16 -34.93
N THR A 108 -1.76 -30.23 -35.42
CA THR A 108 -1.08 -29.10 -36.07
C THR A 108 -1.39 -28.97 -37.55
N GLU A 109 -1.43 -30.07 -38.29
CA GLU A 109 -1.61 -30.06 -39.75
C GLU A 109 -3.08 -30.14 -40.15
N SER A 110 -3.92 -30.91 -39.44
CA SER A 110 -5.34 -31.03 -39.75
C SER A 110 -6.13 -29.76 -39.45
N ALA A 111 -5.57 -28.85 -38.66
CA ALA A 111 -6.16 -27.53 -38.41
C ALA A 111 -5.98 -26.60 -39.62
N GLN A 112 -4.93 -26.80 -40.43
CA GLN A 112 -4.61 -25.90 -41.53
C GLN A 112 -5.72 -25.88 -42.58
N GLY A 113 -6.16 -24.68 -42.96
CA GLY A 113 -7.20 -24.46 -43.96
C GLY A 113 -8.62 -24.84 -43.54
N GLN A 114 -8.82 -25.53 -42.41
CA GLN A 114 -10.15 -25.90 -41.93
C GLN A 114 -10.94 -24.67 -41.47
N PRO A 115 -12.23 -24.55 -41.84
CA PRO A 115 -13.08 -23.47 -41.37
C PRO A 115 -13.43 -23.66 -39.89
N MET A 116 -13.15 -22.63 -39.10
CA MET A 116 -13.53 -22.50 -37.70
C MET A 116 -14.59 -21.41 -37.58
N ARG A 117 -15.79 -21.78 -37.11
CA ARG A 117 -16.89 -20.84 -36.87
C ARG A 117 -16.65 -20.12 -35.56
N VAL A 118 -16.41 -18.82 -35.62
CA VAL A 118 -15.99 -18.04 -34.46
C VAL A 118 -16.95 -16.89 -34.23
N MET A 119 -17.33 -16.70 -32.98
CA MET A 119 -18.13 -15.55 -32.58
C MET A 119 -17.27 -14.59 -31.75
N PHE A 120 -17.27 -13.32 -32.13
CA PHE A 120 -16.52 -12.27 -31.44
C PHE A 120 -17.48 -11.48 -30.56
N LEU A 121 -17.15 -11.30 -29.28
CA LEU A 121 -17.96 -10.52 -28.34
C LEU A 121 -17.16 -9.33 -27.82
N SER A 122 -17.87 -8.23 -27.59
CA SER A 122 -17.29 -7.06 -26.93
C SER A 122 -17.32 -7.23 -25.41
N ASN A 123 -16.19 -7.03 -24.77
CA ASN A 123 -16.05 -7.06 -23.32
C ASN A 123 -16.81 -5.91 -22.65
N THR A 124 -17.32 -6.18 -21.44
CA THR A 124 -18.01 -5.20 -20.59
C THR A 124 -17.08 -4.46 -19.62
N GLY A 125 -15.82 -4.87 -19.54
CA GLY A 125 -14.82 -4.35 -18.60
C GLY A 125 -13.41 -4.84 -18.93
N GLY A 126 -12.44 -4.38 -18.16
CA GLY A 126 -11.02 -4.65 -18.28
C GLY A 126 -10.39 -3.98 -19.50
N TRP A 127 -9.10 -4.22 -19.71
CA TRP A 127 -8.39 -3.82 -20.93
C TRP A 127 -7.85 -5.01 -21.75
N LYS A 128 -7.84 -6.24 -21.19
CA LYS A 128 -7.33 -7.45 -21.86
C LYS A 128 -8.33 -8.13 -22.80
N GLY A 129 -9.55 -7.59 -22.90
CA GLY A 129 -10.64 -8.18 -23.66
C GLY A 129 -10.55 -7.98 -25.18
N ASN A 130 -11.68 -8.26 -25.84
CA ASN A 130 -11.97 -7.86 -27.21
C ASN A 130 -13.02 -6.73 -27.16
N TYR A 131 -12.90 -5.71 -27.99
CA TYR A 131 -13.76 -4.53 -27.93
C TYR A 131 -14.30 -4.16 -29.30
N CYS A 132 -15.59 -3.93 -29.36
CA CYS A 132 -16.33 -3.49 -30.53
C CYS A 132 -17.12 -2.23 -30.19
N THR A 133 -16.98 -1.20 -31.02
CA THR A 133 -17.60 0.11 -30.84
C THR A 133 -19.11 -0.01 -30.64
N ASN A 134 -19.63 0.54 -29.54
CA ASN A 134 -21.05 0.55 -29.17
C ASN A 134 -21.72 -0.82 -29.02
N MET A 135 -20.95 -1.88 -28.77
CA MET A 135 -21.45 -3.26 -28.67
C MET A 135 -21.10 -3.93 -27.34
N GLN A 136 -20.92 -3.16 -26.26
CA GLN A 136 -20.50 -3.67 -24.95
C GLN A 136 -21.40 -4.81 -24.48
N GLY A 137 -20.80 -5.96 -24.16
CA GLY A 137 -21.54 -7.14 -23.72
C GLY A 137 -22.28 -7.90 -24.82
N LYS A 138 -22.11 -7.51 -26.09
CA LYS A 138 -22.84 -8.05 -27.24
C LYS A 138 -21.90 -8.64 -28.30
N VAL A 139 -22.48 -9.45 -29.19
CA VAL A 139 -21.78 -10.00 -30.36
C VAL A 139 -21.40 -8.88 -31.32
N CYS A 140 -20.14 -8.87 -31.76
CA CYS A 140 -19.64 -7.91 -32.73
C CYS A 140 -20.26 -8.12 -34.11
N GLN A 141 -20.82 -7.04 -34.67
CA GLN A 141 -21.43 -7.03 -35.99
C GLN A 141 -20.47 -6.44 -37.02
N ASN A 142 -20.28 -7.13 -38.15
CA ASN A 142 -19.45 -6.68 -39.29
C ASN A 142 -17.97 -6.36 -38.97
N GLN A 143 -17.48 -6.78 -37.80
CA GLN A 143 -16.09 -6.64 -37.37
C GLN A 143 -15.75 -7.74 -36.37
N ARG A 144 -14.46 -8.08 -36.26
CA ARG A 144 -13.96 -9.03 -35.24
C ARG A 144 -13.68 -8.36 -33.88
N GLY A 145 -13.64 -7.03 -33.86
CA GLY A 145 -13.24 -6.23 -32.71
C GLY A 145 -11.76 -5.87 -32.73
N ASP A 146 -11.32 -5.17 -31.70
CA ASP A 146 -9.92 -4.80 -31.46
C ASP A 146 -9.55 -5.04 -29.98
N GLY A 147 -8.26 -5.13 -29.70
CA GLY A 147 -7.71 -5.28 -28.36
C GLY A 147 -6.83 -6.52 -28.18
N PRO A 148 -6.39 -6.77 -26.94
CA PRO A 148 -5.44 -7.83 -26.64
C PRO A 148 -5.94 -9.22 -27.00
N MET A 149 -7.21 -9.51 -26.71
CA MET A 149 -7.79 -10.82 -26.98
C MET A 149 -7.91 -11.09 -28.48
N GLN A 150 -8.32 -10.09 -29.26
CA GLN A 150 -8.37 -10.20 -30.71
C GLN A 150 -6.97 -10.39 -31.31
N THR A 151 -6.00 -9.59 -30.88
CA THR A 151 -4.61 -9.70 -31.35
C THR A 151 -4.00 -11.06 -31.00
N PHE A 152 -4.30 -11.57 -29.80
CA PHE A 152 -3.88 -12.91 -29.39
C PHE A 152 -4.49 -13.99 -30.29
N PHE A 153 -5.78 -13.87 -30.58
CA PHE A 153 -6.46 -14.80 -31.47
C PHE A 153 -5.93 -14.75 -32.91
N ASP A 154 -5.66 -13.56 -33.46
CA ASP A 154 -5.07 -13.42 -34.80
C ASP A 154 -3.65 -14.03 -34.87
N GLY A 155 -2.86 -13.91 -33.80
CA GLY A 155 -1.59 -14.63 -33.67
C GLY A 155 -1.76 -16.15 -33.71
N MET A 156 -2.83 -16.65 -33.10
CA MET A 156 -3.16 -18.09 -33.08
C MET A 156 -3.58 -18.58 -34.47
N VAL A 157 -4.42 -17.82 -35.15
CA VAL A 157 -4.82 -18.07 -36.55
C VAL A 157 -3.57 -18.11 -37.44
N GLY A 158 -2.66 -17.14 -37.27
CA GLY A 158 -1.42 -17.08 -38.05
C GLY A 158 -0.48 -18.27 -37.80
N GLN A 159 -0.41 -18.78 -36.58
CA GLN A 159 0.45 -19.93 -36.25
C GLN A 159 -0.17 -21.28 -36.63
N ALA A 160 -1.47 -21.47 -36.38
CA ALA A 160 -2.14 -22.75 -36.60
C ALA A 160 -2.78 -22.89 -37.99
N GLY A 161 -2.89 -21.79 -38.75
CA GLY A 161 -3.29 -21.81 -40.16
C GLY A 161 -4.76 -22.14 -40.44
N PHE A 162 -5.65 -22.10 -39.45
CA PHE A 162 -7.09 -22.36 -39.66
C PHE A 162 -7.82 -21.14 -40.27
N ARG A 163 -8.90 -21.37 -41.02
CA ARG A 163 -9.70 -20.32 -41.65
C ARG A 163 -10.81 -19.85 -40.71
N VAL A 164 -10.88 -18.55 -40.42
CA VAL A 164 -11.90 -17.99 -39.52
C VAL A 164 -13.18 -17.63 -40.29
N GLU A 165 -14.30 -18.20 -39.88
CA GLU A 165 -15.65 -17.86 -40.33
C GLU A 165 -16.42 -17.17 -39.21
N GLN A 166 -16.73 -15.88 -39.37
CA GLN A 166 -17.43 -15.14 -38.33
C GLN A 166 -18.92 -15.50 -38.29
N VAL A 167 -19.40 -15.88 -37.11
CA VAL A 167 -20.83 -16.05 -36.81
C VAL A 167 -21.31 -14.81 -36.08
N THR A 168 -22.31 -14.12 -36.63
CA THR A 168 -22.80 -12.82 -36.10
C THR A 168 -24.14 -12.90 -35.37
N SER A 169 -24.80 -14.06 -35.39
CA SER A 169 -26.09 -14.27 -34.74
C SER A 169 -26.18 -15.62 -34.06
N PHE A 170 -26.92 -15.67 -32.95
CA PHE A 170 -27.18 -16.91 -32.23
C PHE A 170 -28.34 -17.68 -32.88
N PRO A 171 -28.19 -19.00 -33.11
CA PRO A 171 -29.32 -19.87 -33.44
C PRO A 171 -30.36 -19.89 -32.31
N ASP A 172 -31.59 -20.32 -32.62
CA ASP A 172 -32.67 -20.31 -31.63
C ASP A 172 -32.55 -21.44 -30.60
N ALA A 173 -31.99 -22.59 -30.98
CA ALA A 173 -31.81 -23.73 -30.07
C ALA A 173 -31.00 -23.39 -28.79
N PRO A 174 -29.82 -22.72 -28.87
CA PRO A 174 -29.12 -22.25 -27.67
C PRO A 174 -29.93 -21.25 -26.81
N LYS A 175 -30.72 -20.36 -27.44
CA LYS A 175 -31.55 -19.38 -26.71
C LYS A 175 -32.64 -20.09 -25.92
N GLU A 176 -33.35 -21.01 -26.57
CA GLU A 176 -34.42 -21.79 -25.94
C GLU A 176 -33.88 -22.67 -24.82
N GLN A 177 -32.74 -23.33 -25.03
CA GLN A 177 -32.13 -24.17 -24.00
C GLN A 177 -31.69 -23.35 -22.79
N MET A 178 -31.03 -22.22 -23.01
CA MET A 178 -30.62 -21.33 -21.93
C MET A 178 -31.83 -20.82 -21.15
N ALA A 179 -32.91 -20.41 -21.83
CA ALA A 179 -34.14 -19.93 -21.19
C ALA A 179 -34.83 -20.99 -20.30
N ARG A 180 -34.61 -22.29 -20.55
CA ARG A 180 -35.16 -23.38 -19.72
C ARG A 180 -34.35 -23.63 -18.44
N VAL A 181 -33.04 -23.40 -18.49
CA VAL A 181 -32.10 -23.85 -17.44
C VAL A 181 -31.53 -22.67 -16.64
N SER A 182 -31.54 -21.47 -17.21
CA SER A 182 -30.89 -20.29 -16.65
C SER A 182 -31.75 -19.04 -16.86
N SER A 183 -31.76 -18.17 -15.86
CA SER A 183 -32.34 -16.82 -15.97
C SER A 183 -31.37 -15.80 -16.59
N SER A 184 -30.15 -16.22 -16.95
CA SER A 184 -29.16 -15.31 -17.54
C SER A 184 -29.58 -14.84 -18.93
N THR A 185 -29.44 -13.54 -19.17
CA THR A 185 -29.67 -12.90 -20.48
C THR A 185 -28.37 -12.47 -21.16
N SER A 186 -27.22 -12.91 -20.62
CA SER A 186 -25.91 -12.51 -21.11
C SER A 186 -25.54 -13.23 -22.41
N ASP A 187 -25.12 -12.47 -23.42
CA ASP A 187 -24.57 -13.02 -24.68
C ASP A 187 -23.32 -13.89 -24.42
N PHE A 188 -22.58 -13.64 -23.33
CA PHE A 188 -21.45 -14.49 -22.94
C PHE A 188 -21.91 -15.88 -22.52
N ASP A 189 -22.97 -15.98 -21.73
CA ASP A 189 -23.52 -17.28 -21.36
C ASP A 189 -24.07 -17.95 -22.62
N LEU A 190 -24.85 -17.24 -23.43
CA LEU A 190 -25.41 -17.79 -24.68
C LEU A 190 -24.35 -18.30 -25.66
N CYS A 191 -23.22 -17.61 -25.80
CA CYS A 191 -22.10 -18.06 -26.63
C CYS A 191 -21.42 -19.32 -26.10
N THR A 192 -21.29 -19.42 -24.77
CA THR A 192 -20.78 -20.62 -24.10
C THR A 192 -21.67 -21.83 -24.42
N TRP A 193 -22.99 -21.69 -24.28
CA TRP A 193 -23.96 -22.73 -24.64
C TRP A 193 -23.92 -23.09 -26.13
N ALA A 194 -23.89 -22.09 -27.02
CA ALA A 194 -23.80 -22.31 -28.46
C ALA A 194 -22.53 -23.08 -28.86
N THR A 195 -21.43 -22.84 -28.15
CA THR A 195 -20.15 -23.55 -28.35
C THR A 195 -20.22 -25.00 -27.88
N GLY A 196 -20.79 -25.22 -26.69
CA GLY A 196 -21.01 -26.57 -26.13
C GLY A 196 -21.91 -27.44 -27.01
N MET A 197 -22.93 -26.83 -27.61
CA MET A 197 -23.84 -27.48 -28.54
C MET A 197 -23.28 -27.64 -29.97
N GLY A 198 -22.09 -27.08 -30.26
CA GLY A 198 -21.44 -27.21 -31.57
C GLY A 198 -22.01 -26.30 -32.67
N PHE A 199 -22.78 -25.26 -32.34
CA PHE A 199 -23.21 -24.25 -33.32
C PHE A 199 -22.09 -23.26 -33.67
N VAL A 200 -21.19 -23.02 -32.72
CA VAL A 200 -19.98 -22.19 -32.87
C VAL A 200 -18.80 -23.02 -32.38
N ASP A 201 -17.62 -22.81 -32.96
CA ASP A 201 -16.41 -23.54 -32.60
C ASP A 201 -15.61 -22.84 -31.50
N ALA A 202 -15.63 -21.52 -31.42
CA ALA A 202 -15.12 -20.75 -30.27
C ALA A 202 -15.78 -19.37 -30.13
N CYS A 203 -15.77 -18.85 -28.91
CA CYS A 203 -16.14 -17.47 -28.61
C CYS A 203 -14.91 -16.66 -28.17
N ILE A 204 -14.63 -15.56 -28.86
CA ILE A 204 -13.45 -14.72 -28.62
C ILE A 204 -13.85 -13.46 -27.86
N ALA A 205 -13.60 -13.50 -26.56
CA ALA A 205 -13.64 -12.40 -25.59
C ALA A 205 -12.95 -12.87 -24.31
N SER A 206 -12.84 -12.00 -23.29
CA SER A 206 -12.39 -12.44 -21.95
C SER A 206 -13.57 -13.02 -21.16
N PHE A 207 -13.65 -14.36 -21.06
CA PHE A 207 -14.67 -15.06 -20.28
C PHE A 207 -14.10 -15.49 -18.93
N VAL A 208 -14.76 -15.07 -17.85
CA VAL A 208 -14.55 -15.70 -16.55
C VAL A 208 -15.06 -17.14 -16.60
N ILE A 209 -14.20 -18.09 -16.24
CA ILE A 209 -14.54 -19.52 -16.19
C ILE A 209 -15.35 -19.77 -14.91
N LEU A 210 -16.66 -19.96 -15.08
CA LEU A 210 -17.60 -20.26 -14.00
C LEU A 210 -18.04 -21.73 -14.08
N PRO A 211 -18.42 -22.37 -12.96
CA PRO A 211 -18.91 -23.76 -12.98
C PRO A 211 -20.02 -23.99 -14.01
N ARG A 212 -21.02 -23.10 -14.06
CA ARG A 212 -22.13 -23.15 -15.04
C ARG A 212 -21.69 -23.04 -16.51
N ARG A 213 -20.55 -22.41 -16.76
CA ARG A 213 -20.00 -22.25 -18.12
C ARG A 213 -19.13 -23.44 -18.51
N ALA A 214 -18.32 -23.92 -17.56
CA ALA A 214 -17.46 -25.09 -17.73
C ALA A 214 -18.27 -26.38 -17.92
N ASP A 215 -19.46 -26.46 -17.31
CA ASP A 215 -20.41 -27.55 -17.55
C ASP A 215 -21.03 -27.48 -18.97
N ALA A 216 -21.35 -26.27 -19.44
CA ALA A 216 -21.94 -26.08 -20.76
C ALA A 216 -20.96 -26.33 -21.91
N SER A 217 -19.67 -25.98 -21.76
CA SER A 217 -18.67 -26.17 -22.82
C SER A 217 -17.25 -26.31 -22.29
N PRO A 218 -16.35 -26.98 -23.03
CA PRO A 218 -14.93 -26.99 -22.71
C PRO A 218 -14.32 -25.60 -22.76
N PHE A 219 -13.42 -25.30 -21.82
CA PHE A 219 -12.66 -24.05 -21.81
C PHE A 219 -11.17 -24.29 -22.08
N VAL A 220 -10.57 -23.31 -22.76
CA VAL A 220 -9.12 -23.10 -22.80
C VAL A 220 -8.81 -21.90 -21.92
N SER A 221 -8.13 -22.15 -20.79
CA SER A 221 -7.65 -21.12 -19.89
C SER A 221 -6.52 -20.34 -20.54
N LEU A 222 -6.57 -19.01 -20.43
CA LEU A 222 -5.60 -18.11 -21.05
C LEU A 222 -4.76 -17.38 -20.01
N TRP A 223 -5.38 -16.82 -18.96
CA TRP A 223 -4.66 -16.20 -17.84
C TRP A 223 -5.48 -16.26 -16.54
N ALA A 224 -4.80 -16.01 -15.42
CA ALA A 224 -5.43 -15.72 -14.14
C ALA A 224 -5.52 -14.20 -13.96
N SER A 225 -6.69 -13.69 -13.57
CA SER A 225 -6.91 -12.28 -13.26
C SER A 225 -7.03 -12.13 -11.73
N PRO A 226 -6.10 -11.39 -11.08
CA PRO A 226 -6.19 -11.14 -9.65
C PRO A 226 -7.45 -10.34 -9.31
N THR A 227 -8.18 -10.75 -8.28
CA THR A 227 -9.29 -9.98 -7.72
C THR A 227 -8.77 -9.14 -6.57
N ILE A 228 -9.09 -7.84 -6.58
CA ILE A 228 -8.60 -6.88 -5.61
C ILE A 228 -9.76 -6.20 -4.87
N LEU A 229 -9.48 -5.77 -3.65
CA LEU A 229 -10.33 -4.86 -2.89
C LEU A 229 -9.94 -3.42 -3.23
N VAL A 230 -10.92 -2.59 -3.55
CA VAL A 230 -10.73 -1.17 -3.87
C VAL A 230 -11.64 -0.31 -3.01
N GLY A 231 -11.11 0.77 -2.47
CA GLY A 231 -11.85 1.72 -1.64
C GLY A 231 -11.32 3.15 -1.79
N PRO A 232 -11.99 4.12 -1.16
CA PRO A 232 -11.62 5.52 -1.26
C PRO A 232 -10.25 5.79 -0.62
N VAL A 233 -9.48 6.68 -1.24
CA VAL A 233 -8.28 7.25 -0.64
C VAL A 233 -8.74 8.26 0.41
N ILE A 234 -8.59 7.94 1.68
CA ILE A 234 -8.95 8.88 2.74
C ILE A 234 -7.75 9.77 3.07
N THR A 235 -7.85 11.04 2.67
CA THR A 235 -6.97 12.11 3.12
C THR A 235 -7.44 12.60 4.49
N HIS A 236 -7.32 11.78 5.54
CA HIS A 236 -7.39 12.34 6.88
C HIS A 236 -6.05 13.02 7.15
N SER A 237 -6.03 14.35 7.15
CA SER A 237 -5.13 15.07 8.06
C SER A 237 -5.65 14.72 9.46
N PRO A 238 -5.02 13.79 10.21
CA PRO A 238 -5.51 13.51 11.55
C PRO A 238 -5.51 14.82 12.31
N GLU A 239 -6.62 15.19 12.96
CA GLU A 239 -6.58 16.28 13.93
C GLU A 239 -5.52 15.89 14.97
N LEU A 240 -4.36 16.53 14.91
CA LEU A 240 -3.23 16.12 15.74
C LEU A 240 -3.62 16.36 17.20
N SER A 241 -3.66 15.29 17.99
CA SER A 241 -3.77 15.39 19.44
C SER A 241 -2.60 16.23 19.97
N LEU A 242 -2.83 17.04 21.01
CA LEU A 242 -1.77 17.82 21.66
C LEU A 242 -0.57 16.95 22.06
N VAL A 243 -0.82 15.69 22.42
CA VAL A 243 0.23 14.71 22.76
C VAL A 243 1.05 14.31 21.54
N ASP A 244 0.42 14.15 20.37
CA ASP A 244 1.12 13.89 19.11
C ASP A 244 1.98 15.08 18.68
N MET A 245 1.49 16.30 18.90
CA MET A 245 2.22 17.53 18.61
C MET A 245 3.42 17.72 19.56
N LEU A 246 3.26 17.41 20.85
CA LEU A 246 4.35 17.49 21.84
C LEU A 246 5.39 16.39 21.66
N SER A 247 4.97 15.18 21.31
CA SER A 247 5.87 14.04 21.10
C SER A 247 6.66 14.12 19.78
N ALA A 248 6.23 14.95 18.83
CA ALA A 248 6.85 15.07 17.50
C ALA A 248 8.36 15.33 17.55
N ALA A 249 8.83 16.17 18.48
CA ALA A 249 10.26 16.47 18.66
C ALA A 249 11.08 15.28 19.21
N PHE A 250 10.45 14.32 19.87
CA PHE A 250 11.14 13.17 20.46
C PHE A 250 11.07 11.90 19.59
N ARG A 251 10.25 11.89 18.54
CA ARG A 251 10.10 10.78 17.58
C ARG A 251 11.38 10.35 16.83
N PRO A 252 12.36 11.24 16.52
CA PRO A 252 13.52 10.85 15.74
C PRO A 252 14.34 9.71 16.35
N PHE A 253 14.32 9.55 17.68
CA PHE A 253 15.00 8.47 18.39
C PHE A 253 14.02 7.64 19.22
N SER A 254 14.29 6.34 19.35
CA SER A 254 13.51 5.47 20.24
C SER A 254 13.74 5.85 21.71
N ALA A 255 12.77 5.53 22.58
CA ALA A 255 12.89 5.77 24.00
C ALA A 255 14.14 5.10 24.61
N ASP A 256 14.45 3.88 24.17
CA ASP A 256 15.64 3.14 24.62
C ASP A 256 16.94 3.88 24.28
N LEU A 257 16.99 4.50 23.09
CA LEU A 257 18.16 5.28 22.66
C LEU A 257 18.29 6.57 23.47
N TRP A 258 17.19 7.28 23.75
CA TRP A 258 17.17 8.46 24.61
C TRP A 258 17.72 8.15 26.02
N VAL A 259 17.26 7.07 26.63
CA VAL A 259 17.70 6.65 27.98
C VAL A 259 19.18 6.25 27.97
N THR A 260 19.61 5.49 26.96
CA THR A 260 21.01 5.06 26.82
C THR A 260 21.94 6.25 26.65
N MET A 261 21.57 7.19 25.79
CA MET A 261 22.31 8.42 25.55
C MET A 261 22.46 9.26 26.81
N LEU A 262 21.36 9.51 27.52
CA LEU A 262 21.37 10.28 28.76
C LEU A 262 22.25 9.60 29.81
N SER A 263 22.18 8.28 29.92
CA SER A 263 22.99 7.49 30.86
C SER A 263 24.48 7.61 30.57
N VAL A 264 24.90 7.50 29.30
CA VAL A 264 26.31 7.60 28.90
C VAL A 264 26.86 9.02 29.08
N VAL A 265 26.07 10.05 28.78
CA VAL A 265 26.47 11.46 28.93
C VAL A 265 26.60 11.82 30.41
N ILE A 266 25.66 11.41 31.27
CA ILE A 266 25.75 11.62 32.72
C ILE A 266 26.95 10.87 33.30
N LEU A 267 27.18 9.61 32.91
CA LEU A 267 28.33 8.84 33.37
C LEU A 267 29.65 9.49 32.97
N SER A 268 29.77 9.94 31.72
CA SER A 268 30.96 10.62 31.21
C SER A 268 31.21 11.92 31.95
N SER A 269 30.15 12.70 32.21
CA SER A 269 30.22 13.92 33.02
C SER A 269 30.68 13.65 34.46
N LEU A 270 30.13 12.64 35.13
CA LEU A 270 30.54 12.25 36.48
C LEU A 270 32.02 11.86 36.53
N LEU A 271 32.51 11.16 35.51
CA LEU A 271 33.92 10.78 35.39
C LEU A 271 34.82 12.00 35.17
N VAL A 272 34.43 12.94 34.30
CA VAL A 272 35.18 14.19 34.09
C VAL A 272 35.22 15.00 35.38
N THR A 273 34.08 15.20 36.06
CA THR A 273 34.03 15.90 37.34
C THR A 273 34.89 15.20 38.39
N TYR A 274 34.89 13.86 38.44
CA TYR A 274 35.74 13.09 39.35
C TYR A 274 37.24 13.35 39.12
N PHE A 275 37.71 13.30 37.86
CA PHE A 275 39.11 13.56 37.52
C PHE A 275 39.52 15.03 37.75
N GLU A 276 38.62 15.97 37.49
CA GLU A 276 38.83 17.41 37.65
C GLU A 276 38.62 17.92 39.09
N THR A 277 38.29 17.03 40.03
CA THR A 277 38.24 17.35 41.47
C THR A 277 39.64 17.30 42.13
N GLY A 278 40.65 16.80 41.42
CA GLY A 278 42.02 16.72 41.92
C GLY A 278 42.68 18.09 42.18
N PRO A 279 43.83 18.12 42.87
CA PRO A 279 44.61 19.34 43.02
C PRO A 279 44.97 19.87 41.63
N SER A 280 44.62 21.14 41.34
CA SER A 280 44.76 21.81 40.04
C SER A 280 43.73 21.46 38.95
N GLY A 281 42.66 20.73 39.24
CA GLY A 281 41.56 20.50 38.30
C GLY A 281 40.53 21.64 38.26
N GLN A 282 39.71 21.68 37.20
CA GLN A 282 38.69 22.72 36.96
C GLN A 282 37.73 22.92 38.15
N PHE A 283 37.46 21.85 38.91
CA PHE A 283 36.48 21.82 39.99
C PHE A 283 37.12 21.73 41.39
N SER A 284 38.38 22.15 41.53
CA SER A 284 39.12 22.12 42.81
C SER A 284 38.43 22.92 43.92
N ASN A 285 37.69 23.98 43.57
CA ASN A 285 37.05 24.90 44.51
C ASN A 285 35.66 24.43 44.99
N LEU A 286 35.12 23.34 44.42
CA LEU A 286 33.81 22.81 44.80
C LEU A 286 33.92 21.90 46.03
N THR A 287 33.45 22.39 47.17
CA THR A 287 33.36 21.63 48.42
C THR A 287 31.99 20.95 48.55
N GLY A 288 32.00 19.63 48.80
CA GLY A 288 30.78 18.83 49.02
C GLY A 288 30.36 17.92 47.87
N LYS A 289 30.06 16.64 48.19
CA LYS A 289 29.71 15.60 47.20
C LYS A 289 28.42 15.92 46.43
N ARG A 290 27.39 16.45 47.10
CA ARG A 290 26.09 16.77 46.47
C ARG A 290 26.20 17.89 45.44
N ARG A 291 26.99 18.93 45.74
CA ARG A 291 27.22 20.05 44.84
C ARG A 291 27.97 19.61 43.58
N ARG A 292 29.00 18.77 43.73
CA ARG A 292 29.76 18.19 42.59
C ARG A 292 28.87 17.36 41.67
N VAL A 293 28.00 16.52 42.23
CA VAL A 293 27.06 15.71 41.43
C VAL A 293 26.03 16.61 40.73
N GLY A 294 25.53 17.66 41.40
CA GLY A 294 24.63 18.65 40.79
C GLY A 294 25.26 19.37 39.60
N GLU A 295 26.50 19.86 39.75
CA GLU A 295 27.26 20.50 38.67
C GLU A 295 27.54 19.53 37.51
N ALA A 296 27.92 18.29 37.81
CA ALA A 296 28.13 17.26 36.80
C ALA A 296 26.85 17.01 35.99
N ILE A 297 25.71 16.82 36.67
CA ILE A 297 24.43 16.61 35.99
C ILE A 297 24.05 17.85 35.17
N TYR A 298 24.17 19.05 35.71
CA TYR A 298 23.89 20.29 34.99
C TYR A 298 24.72 20.41 33.70
N HIS A 299 26.04 20.23 33.79
CA HIS A 299 26.93 20.27 32.63
C HIS A 299 26.67 19.12 31.64
N ALA A 300 26.24 17.93 32.11
CA ALA A 300 25.84 16.82 31.26
C ALA A 300 24.62 17.17 30.40
N PHE A 301 23.56 17.67 31.02
CA PHE A 301 22.35 18.12 30.33
C PHE A 301 22.65 19.28 29.38
N TYR A 302 23.40 20.28 29.83
CA TYR A 302 23.76 21.43 29.01
C TYR A 302 24.58 21.03 27.78
N SER A 303 25.55 20.13 27.94
CA SER A 303 26.41 19.67 26.84
C SER A 303 25.60 18.88 25.79
N LEU A 304 24.57 18.14 26.21
CA LEU A 304 23.68 17.41 25.32
C LEU A 304 22.84 18.35 24.42
N PHE A 305 22.31 19.44 24.99
CA PHE A 305 21.44 20.36 24.24
C PHE A 305 22.20 21.40 23.41
N MET A 306 23.41 21.80 23.82
CA MET A 306 24.21 22.81 23.11
C MET A 306 25.20 22.22 22.09
N CYS A 307 25.25 20.89 21.94
CA CYS A 307 26.19 20.22 21.03
C CYS A 307 27.67 20.58 21.31
N GLU A 308 28.00 20.86 22.57
CA GLU A 308 29.31 21.36 22.99
C GLU A 308 29.67 20.76 24.34
N SER A 309 30.92 20.30 24.52
CA SER A 309 31.40 19.94 25.85
C SER A 309 31.66 21.22 26.65
N ARG A 310 30.89 21.46 27.72
CA ARG A 310 31.16 22.57 28.65
C ARG A 310 32.23 22.27 29.70
N PHE A 311 32.84 21.09 29.63
CA PHE A 311 34.01 20.77 30.42
C PHE A 311 35.25 21.36 29.77
N GLU A 312 36.06 22.05 30.58
CA GLU A 312 37.39 22.52 30.20
C GLU A 312 38.43 21.75 31.02
N PRO A 313 38.57 20.42 30.80
CA PRO A 313 39.37 19.57 31.66
C PRO A 313 40.86 19.95 31.58
N VAL A 314 41.47 20.17 32.73
CA VAL A 314 42.89 20.49 32.85
C VAL A 314 43.72 19.20 32.92
N THR A 315 43.17 18.14 33.52
CA THR A 315 43.85 16.87 33.70
C THR A 315 43.88 16.04 32.41
N VAL A 316 44.96 15.27 32.21
CA VAL A 316 45.09 14.33 31.09
C VAL A 316 43.92 13.32 31.01
N PRO A 317 43.53 12.62 32.10
CA PRO A 317 42.37 11.72 32.05
C PRO A 317 41.06 12.45 31.75
N GLY A 318 40.84 13.64 32.32
CA GLY A 318 39.67 14.47 32.02
C GLY A 318 39.60 14.86 30.54
N ARG A 319 40.73 15.20 29.91
CA ARG A 319 40.81 15.54 28.48
C ARG A 319 40.47 14.38 27.56
N ILE A 320 40.91 13.17 27.89
CA ILE A 320 40.60 11.97 27.09
C ILE A 320 39.10 11.67 27.14
N VAL A 321 38.50 11.68 28.33
CA VAL A 321 37.06 11.46 28.48
C VAL A 321 36.26 12.61 27.85
N GLY A 322 36.70 13.86 28.01
CA GLY A 322 36.10 15.03 27.40
C GLY A 322 36.11 14.99 25.87
N LEU A 323 37.22 14.53 25.26
CA LEU A 323 37.31 14.34 23.80
C LEU A 323 36.33 13.25 23.32
N GLY A 324 36.24 12.13 24.06
CA GLY A 324 35.27 11.07 23.77
C GLY A 324 33.82 11.55 23.87
N LEU A 325 33.51 12.36 24.90
CA LEU A 325 32.21 12.98 25.08
C LEU A 325 31.89 13.96 23.94
N ALA A 326 32.84 14.82 23.55
CA ALA A 326 32.65 15.75 22.44
C ALA A 326 32.36 15.03 21.11
N PHE A 327 33.08 13.95 20.82
CA PHE A 327 32.82 13.13 19.63
C PHE A 327 31.43 12.49 19.66
N LEU A 328 31.02 11.93 20.81
CA LEU A 328 29.70 11.35 20.98
C LEU A 328 28.57 12.38 20.78
N LEU A 329 28.72 13.58 21.33
CA LEU A 329 27.74 14.67 21.20
C LEU A 329 27.54 15.10 19.74
N VAL A 330 28.63 15.21 18.96
CA VAL A 330 28.55 15.51 17.52
C VAL A 330 27.76 14.43 16.78
N LEU A 331 28.04 13.14 17.03
CA LEU A 331 27.30 12.04 16.39
C LEU A 331 25.82 12.04 16.73
N ILE A 332 25.47 12.32 18.00
CA ILE A 332 24.08 12.39 18.46
C ILE A 332 23.33 13.50 17.72
N VAL A 333 23.88 14.71 17.69
CA VAL A 333 23.18 15.87 17.12
C VAL A 333 23.07 15.75 15.60
N CYS A 334 24.13 15.32 14.92
CA CYS A 334 24.08 15.05 13.48
C CYS A 334 23.09 13.92 13.14
N GLY A 335 23.06 12.85 13.94
CA GLY A 335 22.10 11.76 13.76
C GLY A 335 20.66 12.21 13.99
N TYR A 336 20.44 13.06 15.00
CA TYR A 336 19.13 13.62 15.33
C TYR A 336 18.63 14.52 14.20
N THR A 337 19.45 15.46 13.72
CA THR A 337 19.06 16.40 12.66
C THR A 337 18.82 15.69 11.34
N ALA A 338 19.64 14.70 10.97
CA ALA A 338 19.43 13.89 9.77
C ALA A 338 18.11 13.10 9.83
N THR A 339 17.84 12.47 10.97
CA THR A 339 16.63 11.65 11.15
C THR A 339 15.39 12.53 11.22
N LEU A 340 15.45 13.66 11.94
CA LEU A 340 14.37 14.65 11.98
C LEU A 340 14.05 15.18 10.58
N ALA A 341 15.07 15.52 9.78
CA ALA A 341 14.87 15.97 8.40
C ALA A 341 14.15 14.90 7.57
N SER A 342 14.53 13.61 7.70
CA SER A 342 13.84 12.53 6.99
C SER A 342 12.37 12.39 7.41
N PHE A 343 12.07 12.54 8.70
CA PHE A 343 10.70 12.49 9.20
C PHE A 343 9.83 13.65 8.73
N LEU A 344 10.42 14.84 8.57
CA LEU A 344 9.70 16.01 8.05
C LEU A 344 9.44 15.92 6.54
N VAL A 345 10.19 15.09 5.81
CA VAL A 345 10.00 14.84 4.37
C VAL A 345 9.01 13.71 4.09
N VAL A 346 8.82 12.78 5.03
CA VAL A 346 7.81 11.72 4.89
C VAL A 346 6.44 12.30 5.19
N GLU A 347 5.79 12.78 4.14
CA GLU A 347 4.34 12.93 4.15
C GLU A 347 3.71 11.58 4.50
N LYS A 348 2.83 11.59 5.51
CA LYS A 348 1.97 10.44 5.79
C LYS A 348 1.17 10.14 4.53
N ARG A 349 1.64 9.17 3.74
CA ARG A 349 0.91 8.65 2.59
C ARG A 349 -0.49 8.28 3.06
N ASN A 350 -1.50 8.74 2.33
CA ASN A 350 -2.91 8.47 2.59
C ASN A 350 -3.07 6.97 2.84
N ALA A 351 -3.38 6.59 4.08
CA ALA A 351 -3.71 5.21 4.40
C ALA A 351 -5.21 5.03 4.17
N PRO A 352 -5.63 3.95 3.52
CA PRO A 352 -7.04 3.60 3.48
C PRO A 352 -7.51 3.31 4.92
N GLU A 353 -8.77 3.61 5.23
CA GLU A 353 -9.36 3.33 6.55
C GLU A 353 -9.23 1.85 6.94
N ILE A 354 -9.26 1.00 5.93
CA ILE A 354 -9.19 -0.45 6.02
C ILE A 354 -7.93 -0.93 5.30
N SER A 355 -7.21 -1.88 5.91
CA SER A 355 -5.95 -2.40 5.36
C SER A 355 -6.12 -3.75 4.65
N SER A 356 -7.25 -4.42 4.89
CA SER A 356 -7.53 -5.79 4.48
C SER A 356 -9.04 -6.03 4.28
N LEU A 357 -9.39 -7.19 3.69
CA LEU A 357 -10.79 -7.61 3.57
C LEU A 357 -11.38 -7.94 4.95
N GLU A 358 -10.57 -8.48 5.85
CA GLU A 358 -10.94 -8.82 7.23
C GLU A 358 -11.34 -7.57 8.02
N ASP A 359 -10.66 -6.44 7.80
CA ASP A 359 -11.04 -5.15 8.38
C ASP A 359 -12.42 -4.71 7.88
N ALA A 360 -12.68 -4.84 6.57
CA ALA A 360 -13.98 -4.49 5.98
C ALA A 360 -15.11 -5.36 6.55
N ILE A 361 -14.86 -6.66 6.78
CA ILE A 361 -15.83 -7.57 7.40
C ILE A 361 -16.09 -7.18 8.86
N ARG A 362 -15.02 -6.91 9.63
CA ARG A 362 -15.13 -6.52 11.05
C ARG A 362 -15.88 -5.20 11.23
N MET A 363 -15.75 -4.28 10.27
CA MET A 363 -16.41 -2.97 10.29
C MET A 363 -17.80 -2.99 9.63
N ASP A 364 -18.31 -4.16 9.23
CA ASP A 364 -19.64 -4.35 8.62
C ASP A 364 -19.85 -3.53 7.33
N TYR A 365 -18.80 -3.44 6.48
CA TYR A 365 -18.83 -2.64 5.25
C TYR A 365 -19.74 -3.29 4.20
N LYS A 366 -20.48 -2.45 3.46
CA LYS A 366 -21.13 -2.88 2.22
C LYS A 366 -20.10 -2.91 1.09
N ILE A 367 -20.02 -4.04 0.39
CA ILE A 367 -19.05 -4.30 -0.66
C ILE A 367 -19.79 -4.46 -1.99
N CYS A 368 -19.51 -3.60 -2.97
CA CYS A 368 -20.01 -3.78 -4.33
C CYS A 368 -19.18 -4.80 -5.09
N ALA A 369 -19.82 -5.75 -5.74
CA ALA A 369 -19.14 -6.73 -6.57
C ALA A 369 -20.00 -7.15 -7.75
N HIS A 370 -19.36 -7.47 -8.88
CA HIS A 370 -20.05 -8.15 -9.98
C HIS A 370 -20.46 -9.57 -9.55
N PHE A 371 -21.53 -10.12 -10.14
CA PHE A 371 -22.05 -11.46 -9.77
C PHE A 371 -20.97 -12.56 -9.79
N SER A 372 -19.93 -12.43 -10.61
CA SER A 372 -18.82 -13.40 -10.68
C SER A 372 -17.93 -13.46 -9.43
N HIS A 373 -18.03 -12.48 -8.53
CA HIS A 373 -17.23 -12.40 -7.30
C HIS A 373 -18.06 -12.67 -6.04
N VAL A 374 -19.37 -12.93 -6.16
CA VAL A 374 -20.26 -13.13 -5.01
C VAL A 374 -19.93 -14.41 -4.26
N GLU A 375 -19.80 -15.55 -4.94
CA GLU A 375 -19.45 -16.82 -4.30
C GLU A 375 -18.06 -16.79 -3.65
N PRO A 376 -17.01 -16.25 -4.31
CA PRO A 376 -15.72 -16.02 -3.65
C PRO A 376 -15.82 -15.15 -2.39
N LEU A 377 -16.60 -14.07 -2.41
CA LEU A 377 -16.75 -13.21 -1.23
C LEU A 377 -17.44 -13.92 -0.07
N ARG A 378 -18.49 -14.70 -0.36
CA ARG A 378 -19.14 -15.55 0.65
C ARG A 378 -18.17 -16.57 1.24
N ALA A 379 -17.34 -17.18 0.40
CA ALA A 379 -16.31 -18.14 0.85
C ALA A 379 -15.26 -17.49 1.75
N ASN A 380 -14.99 -16.19 1.57
CA ASN A 380 -14.11 -15.39 2.42
C ASN A 380 -14.81 -14.81 3.67
N GLY A 381 -16.07 -15.19 3.95
CA GLY A 381 -16.77 -14.81 5.18
C GLY A 381 -17.54 -13.49 5.13
N VAL A 382 -17.72 -12.89 3.95
CA VAL A 382 -18.57 -11.69 3.79
C VAL A 382 -20.05 -12.09 3.90
N ALA A 383 -20.79 -11.43 4.79
CA ALA A 383 -22.22 -11.67 4.97
C ALA A 383 -23.04 -11.27 3.74
N GLU A 384 -24.07 -12.05 3.40
CA GLU A 384 -24.90 -11.80 2.22
C GLU A 384 -25.57 -10.42 2.23
N SER A 385 -25.98 -9.94 3.41
CA SER A 385 -26.56 -8.60 3.59
C SER A 385 -25.62 -7.46 3.21
N ASN A 386 -24.32 -7.73 3.17
CA ASN A 386 -23.27 -6.74 2.95
C ASN A 386 -22.75 -6.77 1.51
N ILE A 387 -23.20 -7.72 0.68
CA ILE A 387 -22.79 -7.82 -0.73
C ILE A 387 -23.83 -7.10 -1.60
N VAL A 388 -23.39 -6.04 -2.28
CA VAL A 388 -24.21 -5.34 -3.28
C VAL A 388 -23.83 -5.86 -4.66
N THR A 389 -24.70 -6.71 -5.24
CA THR A 389 -24.40 -7.37 -6.52
C THR A 389 -24.71 -6.46 -7.70
N MET A 390 -23.73 -6.29 -8.60
CA MET A 390 -23.85 -5.55 -9.86
C MET A 390 -23.97 -6.51 -11.05
N SER A 391 -24.78 -6.11 -12.05
CA SER A 391 -24.99 -6.88 -13.28
C SER A 391 -23.88 -6.67 -14.32
N SER A 392 -23.26 -5.49 -14.34
CA SER A 392 -22.15 -5.12 -15.23
C SER A 392 -20.88 -4.84 -14.45
N ARG A 393 -19.72 -5.22 -15.02
CA ARG A 393 -18.40 -4.90 -14.45
C ARG A 393 -18.12 -3.40 -14.45
N ALA A 394 -18.63 -2.67 -15.46
CA ALA A 394 -18.44 -1.23 -15.57
C ALA A 394 -19.11 -0.42 -14.44
N ASP A 395 -20.15 -0.98 -13.82
CA ASP A 395 -20.94 -0.29 -12.79
C ASP A 395 -20.38 -0.47 -11.37
N VAL A 396 -19.37 -1.34 -11.19
CA VAL A 396 -18.81 -1.68 -9.87
C VAL A 396 -18.06 -0.51 -9.25
N LEU A 397 -17.11 0.10 -9.96
CA LEU A 397 -16.31 1.21 -9.43
C LEU A 397 -17.11 2.50 -9.20
N PRO A 398 -17.98 2.94 -10.12
CA PRO A 398 -18.79 4.14 -9.89
C PRO A 398 -19.74 4.03 -8.69
N SER A 399 -20.04 2.81 -8.24
CA SER A 399 -20.90 2.56 -7.09
C SER A 399 -20.19 2.78 -5.74
N VAL A 400 -18.86 2.87 -5.71
CA VAL A 400 -18.07 3.13 -4.50
C VAL A 400 -18.32 4.57 -4.03
N GLY A 401 -18.71 4.71 -2.76
CA GLY A 401 -19.14 5.98 -2.15
C GLY A 401 -20.65 6.25 -2.28
N ALA A 402 -21.30 5.73 -3.32
CA ALA A 402 -22.74 5.89 -3.53
C ALA A 402 -23.57 4.77 -2.87
N SER A 403 -23.23 3.51 -3.17
CA SER A 403 -23.98 2.33 -2.72
C SER A 403 -23.20 1.44 -1.75
N CYS A 404 -21.86 1.55 -1.74
CA CYS A 404 -20.95 0.73 -0.95
C CYS A 404 -19.71 1.51 -0.53
N GLN A 405 -19.07 1.10 0.56
CA GLN A 405 -17.83 1.71 1.07
C GLN A 405 -16.60 1.19 0.32
N ALA A 406 -16.65 -0.06 -0.12
CA ALA A 406 -15.58 -0.70 -0.88
C ALA A 406 -16.17 -1.52 -2.03
N SER A 407 -15.32 -1.89 -2.98
CA SER A 407 -15.71 -2.77 -4.09
C SER A 407 -14.67 -3.85 -4.34
N VAL A 408 -15.13 -4.97 -4.89
CA VAL A 408 -14.30 -6.11 -5.27
C VAL A 408 -14.46 -6.35 -6.76
N LEU A 409 -13.33 -6.34 -7.45
CA LEU A 409 -13.26 -6.43 -8.90
C LEU A 409 -11.91 -6.98 -9.36
N SER A 410 -11.79 -7.27 -10.66
CA SER A 410 -10.52 -7.70 -11.23
C SER A 410 -9.54 -6.53 -11.35
N LEU A 411 -8.24 -6.79 -11.15
CA LEU A 411 -7.19 -5.78 -11.30
C LEU A 411 -7.21 -5.10 -12.68
N GLU A 412 -7.51 -5.85 -13.74
CA GLU A 412 -7.61 -5.30 -15.10
C GLU A 412 -8.73 -4.27 -15.27
N ASP A 413 -9.82 -4.38 -14.50
CA ASP A 413 -10.92 -3.39 -14.53
C ASP A 413 -10.47 -2.09 -13.86
N PHE A 414 -9.76 -2.21 -12.74
CA PHE A 414 -9.24 -1.07 -11.99
C PHE A 414 -8.19 -0.30 -12.79
N GLU A 415 -7.22 -1.00 -13.39
CA GLU A 415 -6.20 -0.39 -14.27
C GLU A 415 -6.84 0.33 -15.46
N ALA A 416 -7.89 -0.27 -16.07
CA ALA A 416 -8.62 0.35 -17.16
C ALA A 416 -9.34 1.63 -16.70
N ALA A 417 -9.99 1.60 -15.54
CA ALA A 417 -10.71 2.75 -14.99
C ALA A 417 -9.80 3.91 -14.57
N GLN A 418 -8.58 3.61 -14.11
CA GLN A 418 -7.57 4.63 -13.79
C GLN A 418 -7.00 5.30 -15.03
N ALA A 419 -7.06 4.67 -16.20
CA ALA A 419 -6.55 5.23 -17.44
C ALA A 419 -7.60 6.01 -18.26
N VAL A 420 -8.88 5.69 -18.08
CA VAL A 420 -9.99 6.31 -18.81
C VAL A 420 -10.44 7.61 -18.14
N ASN A 421 -11.02 8.53 -18.92
CA ASN A 421 -11.64 9.78 -18.46
C ASN A 421 -10.74 10.67 -17.58
N GLN A 422 -9.46 10.82 -17.94
CA GLN A 422 -8.50 11.62 -17.16
C GLN A 422 -8.41 11.15 -15.70
N GLY A 423 -8.45 9.84 -15.46
CA GLY A 423 -8.27 9.28 -14.13
C GLY A 423 -9.52 9.33 -13.26
N SER A 424 -10.68 8.96 -13.80
CA SER A 424 -11.95 8.98 -13.07
C SER A 424 -11.97 8.14 -11.78
N ALA A 425 -10.99 7.24 -11.60
CA ALA A 425 -10.84 6.39 -10.42
C ALA A 425 -9.59 6.72 -9.56
N CYS A 426 -9.00 7.92 -9.71
CA CYS A 426 -7.81 8.29 -8.91
C CYS A 426 -8.10 8.60 -7.44
N ASN A 427 -9.37 8.82 -7.09
CA ASN A 427 -9.84 8.92 -5.71
C ASN A 427 -9.96 7.55 -5.02
N LEU A 428 -9.68 6.46 -5.74
CA LEU A 428 -9.74 5.10 -5.24
C LEU A 428 -8.34 4.47 -5.23
N GLN A 429 -8.10 3.58 -4.28
CA GLN A 429 -6.89 2.78 -4.23
C GLN A 429 -7.19 1.32 -3.95
N GLN A 430 -6.27 0.46 -4.40
CA GLN A 430 -6.24 -0.92 -3.97
C GLN A 430 -5.95 -0.98 -2.45
N ILE A 431 -6.70 -1.82 -1.76
CA ILE A 431 -6.55 -2.12 -0.33
C ILE A 431 -5.97 -3.53 -0.21
N GLY A 432 -4.83 -3.62 0.47
CA GLY A 432 -4.19 -4.91 0.76
C GLY A 432 -3.75 -5.68 -0.49
N ASN A 433 -3.56 -6.99 -0.29
CA ASN A 433 -3.19 -7.93 -1.34
C ASN A 433 -4.42 -8.42 -2.10
N PRO A 434 -4.25 -8.96 -3.33
CA PRO A 434 -5.34 -9.62 -4.04
C PRO A 434 -6.00 -10.71 -3.18
N ILE A 435 -7.32 -10.73 -3.15
CA ILE A 435 -8.13 -11.67 -2.36
C ILE A 435 -8.02 -13.07 -2.94
N ASP A 436 -8.19 -13.17 -4.26
CA ASP A 436 -8.09 -14.41 -5.01
C ASP A 436 -7.65 -14.14 -6.46
N SER A 437 -7.72 -15.17 -7.30
CA SER A 437 -7.52 -15.01 -8.74
C SER A 437 -8.55 -15.85 -9.49
N ILE A 438 -9.29 -15.19 -10.37
CA ILE A 438 -10.26 -15.85 -11.24
C ILE A 438 -9.59 -16.27 -12.54
N MET A 439 -9.91 -17.47 -13.01
CA MET A 439 -9.41 -17.95 -14.29
C MET A 439 -10.22 -17.34 -15.44
N VAL A 440 -9.51 -16.80 -16.41
CA VAL A 440 -10.08 -16.27 -17.65
C VAL A 440 -9.69 -17.19 -18.80
N GLY A 441 -10.65 -17.46 -19.67
CA GLY A 441 -10.46 -18.32 -20.83
C GLY A 441 -11.42 -18.03 -21.95
N VAL A 442 -11.47 -18.96 -22.90
CA VAL A 442 -12.43 -18.96 -24.00
C VAL A 442 -13.13 -20.32 -24.07
N PRO A 443 -14.45 -20.36 -24.31
CA PRO A 443 -15.14 -21.60 -24.62
C PRO A 443 -14.76 -22.06 -26.02
N VAL A 444 -14.47 -23.35 -26.17
CA VAL A 444 -14.09 -23.99 -27.42
C VAL A 444 -14.84 -25.31 -27.57
N SER A 445 -15.32 -25.61 -28.77
CA SER A 445 -16.05 -26.85 -29.04
C SER A 445 -15.15 -28.08 -28.86
N GLN A 446 -15.74 -29.22 -28.54
CA GLN A 446 -15.00 -30.48 -28.36
C GLN A 446 -14.14 -30.85 -29.58
N LYS A 447 -14.57 -30.45 -30.78
CA LYS A 447 -13.84 -30.63 -32.03
C LYS A 447 -12.49 -29.90 -32.05
N TRP A 448 -12.42 -28.71 -31.46
CA TRP A 448 -11.30 -27.79 -31.59
C TRP A 448 -10.48 -27.60 -30.31
N VAL A 449 -10.98 -28.06 -29.16
CA VAL A 449 -10.38 -27.77 -27.84
C VAL A 449 -8.91 -28.22 -27.74
N ARG A 450 -8.54 -29.36 -28.35
CA ARG A 450 -7.17 -29.87 -28.32
C ARG A 450 -6.22 -28.98 -29.15
N GLN A 451 -6.63 -28.64 -30.38
CA GLN A 451 -5.86 -27.81 -31.30
C GLN A 451 -5.72 -26.39 -30.78
N PHE A 452 -6.83 -25.80 -30.34
CA PHE A 452 -6.85 -24.45 -29.79
C PHE A 452 -5.99 -24.35 -28.52
N ARG A 453 -6.09 -25.34 -27.61
CA ARG A 453 -5.26 -25.37 -26.40
C ARG A 453 -3.77 -25.46 -26.72
N TYR A 454 -3.38 -26.32 -27.65
CA TYR A 454 -1.99 -26.44 -28.07
C TYR A 454 -1.46 -25.12 -28.66
N ALA A 455 -2.22 -24.51 -29.57
CA ALA A 455 -1.84 -23.25 -30.20
C ALA A 455 -1.75 -22.10 -29.18
N ALA A 456 -2.70 -22.01 -28.24
CA ALA A 456 -2.69 -21.01 -27.17
C ALA A 456 -1.47 -21.16 -26.25
N ILE A 457 -1.12 -22.38 -25.84
CA ILE A 457 0.04 -22.65 -24.98
C ILE A 457 1.35 -22.35 -25.72
N SER A 458 1.47 -22.74 -27.00
CA SER A 458 2.66 -22.46 -27.80
C SER A 458 2.93 -20.96 -27.88
N LEU A 459 1.91 -20.15 -28.19
CA LEU A 459 2.05 -18.68 -28.24
C LEU A 459 2.45 -18.08 -26.89
N ALA A 460 1.89 -18.62 -25.80
CA ALA A 460 2.23 -18.15 -24.46
C ALA A 460 3.71 -18.44 -24.13
N MET A 461 4.21 -19.63 -24.49
CA MET A 461 5.60 -20.03 -24.28
C MET A 461 6.59 -19.20 -25.10
N ASP A 462 6.22 -18.77 -26.31
CA ASP A 462 7.03 -17.89 -27.16
C ASP A 462 7.04 -16.42 -26.68
N GLY A 463 6.40 -16.14 -25.54
CA GLY A 463 6.27 -14.81 -24.95
C GLY A 463 5.37 -13.87 -25.73
N TYR A 464 4.63 -14.36 -26.74
CA TYR A 464 3.77 -13.54 -27.58
C TYR A 464 2.66 -12.87 -26.76
N THR A 465 2.01 -13.62 -25.88
CA THR A 465 0.98 -13.11 -24.95
C THR A 465 1.51 -11.99 -24.06
N LYS A 466 2.73 -12.15 -23.52
CA LYS A 466 3.36 -11.11 -22.67
C LYS A 466 3.64 -9.83 -23.46
N ARG A 467 4.07 -9.94 -24.73
CA ARG A 467 4.30 -8.78 -25.61
C ARG A 467 2.99 -8.05 -25.92
N ILE A 468 1.91 -8.78 -26.19
CA ILE A 468 0.58 -8.21 -26.39
C ILE A 468 0.13 -7.46 -25.14
N PHE A 469 0.16 -8.11 -23.98
CA PHE A 469 -0.26 -7.46 -22.73
C PHE A 469 0.56 -6.21 -22.43
N LYS A 470 1.88 -6.24 -22.62
CA LYS A 470 2.72 -5.04 -22.46
C LYS A 470 2.37 -3.93 -23.45
N ARG A 471 2.01 -4.25 -24.69
CA ARG A 471 1.67 -3.28 -25.73
C ARG A 471 0.35 -2.56 -25.44
N PHE A 472 -0.63 -3.28 -24.93
CA PHE A 472 -1.98 -2.77 -24.69
C PHE A 472 -2.22 -2.37 -23.23
N GLN A 473 -1.24 -2.56 -22.34
CA GLN A 473 -1.37 -2.16 -20.95
C GLN A 473 -1.65 -0.65 -20.88
N PRO A 474 -2.76 -0.23 -20.26
CA PRO A 474 -3.10 1.17 -20.19
C PRO A 474 -2.08 1.93 -19.33
N GLN A 475 -1.83 3.19 -19.68
CA GLN A 475 -1.02 4.06 -18.83
C GLN A 475 -1.83 4.52 -17.63
N ASP A 476 -1.22 4.42 -16.45
CA ASP A 476 -1.81 4.87 -15.20
C ASP A 476 -1.81 6.41 -15.16
N TYR A 477 -2.96 7.01 -15.50
CA TYR A 477 -3.13 8.45 -15.50
C TYR A 477 -3.03 9.02 -14.07
N CYS A 478 -3.45 8.26 -13.05
CA CYS A 478 -3.39 8.69 -11.66
C CYS A 478 -1.95 8.90 -11.18
N LYS A 479 -1.03 8.02 -11.57
CA LYS A 479 0.41 8.22 -11.30
C LYS A 479 0.96 9.45 -12.01
N GLN A 480 0.50 9.76 -13.22
CA GLN A 480 0.93 10.97 -13.93
C GLN A 480 0.47 12.22 -13.20
N ILE A 481 -0.80 12.29 -12.77
CA ILE A 481 -1.32 13.41 -11.96
C ILE A 481 -0.49 13.57 -10.68
N ILE A 482 -0.26 12.47 -9.95
CA ILE A 482 0.49 12.52 -8.69
C ILE A 482 1.93 12.97 -8.94
N PHE A 483 2.57 12.43 -9.98
CA PHE A 483 3.94 12.80 -10.34
C PHE A 483 4.05 14.27 -10.76
N GLU A 484 3.11 14.77 -11.55
CA GLU A 484 3.05 16.19 -11.94
C GLU A 484 2.76 17.09 -10.72
N ALA A 485 1.88 16.64 -9.82
CA ALA A 485 1.60 17.34 -8.57
C ALA A 485 2.84 17.39 -7.67
N GLU A 486 3.56 16.27 -7.52
CA GLU A 486 4.82 16.18 -6.76
C GLU A 486 5.93 17.01 -7.40
N ALA A 487 6.07 16.98 -8.73
CA ALA A 487 7.09 17.74 -9.45
C ALA A 487 6.87 19.25 -9.35
N ASN A 488 5.60 19.69 -9.28
CA ASN A 488 5.23 21.09 -9.09
C ASN A 488 5.09 21.47 -7.60
N ARG A 489 5.22 20.51 -6.67
CA ARG A 489 5.09 20.76 -5.25
C ARG A 489 6.33 21.50 -4.76
N MET A 490 6.13 22.75 -4.33
CA MET A 490 7.13 23.42 -3.51
C MET A 490 7.24 22.64 -2.20
N PRO A 491 8.45 22.41 -1.65
CA PRO A 491 8.59 21.71 -0.38
C PRO A 491 7.72 22.42 0.67
N ASP A 492 6.85 21.65 1.31
CA ASP A 492 5.91 22.19 2.30
C ASP A 492 6.70 22.98 3.35
N ALA A 493 6.42 24.27 3.44
CA ALA A 493 7.07 25.13 4.43
C ALA A 493 6.69 24.64 5.83
N LEU A 494 7.66 24.67 6.73
CA LEU A 494 7.44 24.29 8.12
C LEU A 494 6.31 25.14 8.73
N THR A 495 5.21 24.48 9.09
CA THR A 495 4.03 25.16 9.63
C THR A 495 4.22 25.51 11.11
N THR A 496 3.48 26.50 11.58
CA THR A 496 3.45 26.87 13.01
C THR A 496 3.00 25.69 13.89
N GLN A 497 2.11 24.85 13.37
CA GLN A 497 1.68 23.61 14.03
C GLN A 497 2.84 22.61 14.20
N GLY A 498 3.74 22.50 13.22
CA GLY A 498 4.94 21.66 13.31
C GLY A 498 5.97 22.13 14.34
N MET A 499 5.94 23.41 14.73
CA MET A 499 6.85 24.01 15.73
C MET A 499 6.21 24.24 17.10
N LEU A 500 4.94 23.87 17.27
CA LEU A 500 4.20 24.10 18.52
C LEU A 500 4.85 23.39 19.72
N GLY A 501 5.34 22.16 19.55
CA GLY A 501 6.02 21.40 20.61
C GLY A 501 7.24 22.15 21.18
N PRO A 502 8.25 22.50 20.36
CA PRO A 502 9.39 23.31 20.79
C PRO A 502 9.01 24.64 21.47
N PHE A 503 7.98 25.34 20.98
CA PHE A 503 7.51 26.58 21.62
C PHE A 503 6.96 26.35 23.02
N LEU A 504 6.16 25.29 23.21
CA LEU A 504 5.60 24.95 24.52
C LEU A 504 6.68 24.53 25.53
N VAL A 505 7.67 23.74 25.10
CA VAL A 505 8.81 23.34 25.95
C VAL A 505 9.63 24.56 26.38
N THR A 506 9.88 25.49 25.46
CA THR A 506 10.61 26.73 25.76
C THR A 506 9.84 27.61 26.75
N GLY A 507 8.53 27.77 26.52
CA GLY A 507 7.64 28.51 27.43
C GLY A 507 7.62 27.92 28.84
N PHE A 508 7.64 26.59 28.97
CA PHE A 508 7.73 25.91 30.25
C PHE A 508 9.03 26.25 31.02
N PHE A 509 10.19 26.20 30.36
CA PHE A 509 11.47 26.54 31.02
C PHE A 509 11.56 28.02 31.42
N ILE A 510 11.01 28.93 30.61
CA ILE A 510 10.93 30.35 30.96
C ILE A 510 10.06 30.54 32.21
N ALA A 511 8.88 29.91 32.26
CA ALA A 511 8.00 29.98 33.42
C ALA A 511 8.66 29.42 34.68
N LEU A 512 9.33 28.26 34.59
CA LEU A 512 10.07 27.66 35.70
C LEU A 512 11.20 28.58 36.19
N GLY A 513 11.95 29.20 35.28
CA GLY A 513 13.00 30.15 35.62
C GLY A 513 12.48 31.38 36.37
N VAL A 514 11.37 31.96 35.91
CA VAL A 514 10.70 33.09 36.58
C VAL A 514 10.20 32.68 37.97
N LEU A 515 9.60 31.51 38.11
CA LEU A 515 9.15 30.98 39.40
C LEU A 515 10.32 30.78 40.35
N CYS A 516 11.41 30.14 39.91
CA CYS A 516 12.60 29.94 40.73
C CYS A 516 13.23 31.27 41.17
N HIS A 517 13.30 32.26 40.29
CA HIS A 517 13.79 33.60 40.64
C HIS A 517 12.88 34.28 41.67
N GLY A 518 11.55 34.20 41.47
CA GLY A 518 10.57 34.71 42.45
C GLY A 518 10.72 34.06 43.82
N PHE A 519 10.93 32.74 43.87
CA PHE A 519 11.24 32.03 45.12
C PHE A 519 12.55 32.49 45.75
N GLN A 520 13.64 32.63 44.97
CA GLN A 520 14.92 33.08 45.50
C GLN A 520 14.85 34.49 46.10
N VAL A 521 14.18 35.42 45.41
CA VAL A 521 14.01 36.81 45.90
C VAL A 521 13.15 36.85 47.15
N THR A 522 12.07 36.07 47.22
CA THR A 522 11.20 36.01 48.41
C THR A 522 11.92 35.39 49.60
N PHE A 523 12.70 34.32 49.41
CA PHE A 523 13.52 33.74 50.47
C PHE A 523 14.65 34.68 50.94
N ALA A 524 15.37 35.32 50.02
CA ALA A 524 16.44 36.26 50.37
C ALA A 524 15.90 37.49 51.11
N THR A 525 14.72 38.00 50.69
CA THR A 525 14.05 39.11 51.38
C THR A 525 13.56 38.67 52.76
N ALA A 526 13.04 37.44 52.89
CA ALA A 526 12.63 36.89 54.19
C ALA A 526 13.81 36.70 55.14
N GLU A 527 14.97 36.22 54.67
CA GLU A 527 16.19 36.12 55.50
C GLU A 527 16.69 37.50 55.95
N HIS A 528 16.72 38.49 55.05
CA HIS A 528 17.18 39.84 55.38
C HIS A 528 16.26 40.54 56.41
N LEU A 529 14.95 40.29 56.33
CA LEU A 529 13.97 40.79 57.29
C LEU A 529 14.03 40.07 58.65
N ILE A 530 14.44 38.80 58.67
CA ILE A 530 14.69 38.03 59.91
C ILE A 530 15.98 38.52 60.60
N GLU A 531 17.04 38.83 59.84
CA GLU A 531 18.29 39.37 60.41
C GLU A 531 18.17 40.81 60.93
N GLU A 532 17.37 41.67 60.28
CA GLU A 532 17.10 43.02 60.80
C GLU A 532 16.17 43.01 62.03
N GLY A 533 15.31 41.99 62.17
CA GLY A 533 14.45 41.78 63.34
C GLY A 533 15.18 41.33 64.61
N ASP A 534 16.45 40.91 64.51
CA ASP A 534 17.27 40.49 65.65
C ASP A 534 18.04 41.68 66.29
N LYS A 535 18.01 42.86 65.67
CA LYS A 535 18.74 44.07 66.16
C LYS A 535 17.84 45.25 66.57
N GLY A 536 16.50 45.12 66.48
CA GLY A 536 15.54 46.17 66.80
C GLY A 536 14.27 45.64 67.47
N ASP A 537 13.46 46.56 68.02
CA ASP A 537 12.21 46.26 68.72
C ASP A 537 11.27 45.38 67.88
N HIS A 538 11.17 44.12 68.29
CA HIS A 538 10.59 42.97 67.58
C HIS A 538 9.14 43.22 67.09
N LYS A 539 8.40 44.09 67.79
CA LYS A 539 7.00 44.43 67.46
C LYS A 539 6.86 45.32 66.21
N SER A 540 7.88 46.13 65.91
CA SER A 540 7.90 47.03 64.75
C SER A 540 8.30 46.31 63.46
N THR A 541 9.23 45.36 63.56
CA THR A 541 9.74 44.59 62.42
C THR A 541 8.71 43.60 61.90
N VAL A 542 7.98 42.90 62.78
CA VAL A 542 6.89 41.99 62.37
C VAL A 542 5.77 42.74 61.60
N ARG A 543 5.49 43.99 61.98
CA ARG A 543 4.50 44.84 61.31
C ARG A 543 4.98 45.30 59.92
N GLN A 544 6.24 45.68 59.78
CA GLN A 544 6.84 46.04 58.49
C GLN A 544 6.95 44.85 57.52
N VAL A 545 7.24 43.64 58.04
CA VAL A 545 7.26 42.41 57.25
C VAL A 545 5.86 42.09 56.73
N ALA A 546 4.84 42.17 57.60
CA ALA A 546 3.44 41.97 57.20
C ALA A 546 2.99 42.98 56.14
N GLU A 547 3.31 44.27 56.30
CA GLU A 547 2.98 45.31 55.31
C GLU A 547 3.72 45.13 53.98
N THR A 548 4.95 44.65 53.99
CA THR A 548 5.74 44.43 52.77
C THR A 548 5.26 43.20 51.99
N VAL A 549 4.90 42.12 52.69
CA VAL A 549 4.26 40.94 52.10
C VAL A 549 2.89 41.31 51.50
N ILE A 550 2.11 42.15 52.19
CA ILE A 550 0.84 42.67 51.67
C ILE A 550 1.06 43.57 50.44
N LYS A 551 2.06 44.47 50.44
CA LYS A 551 2.41 45.31 49.27
C LYS A 551 2.90 44.51 48.06
N MET A 552 3.66 43.44 48.27
CA MET A 552 4.08 42.55 47.18
C MET A 552 2.90 41.75 46.61
N SER A 553 1.88 41.45 47.43
CA SER A 553 0.63 40.82 46.97
C SER A 553 -0.31 41.79 46.24
N SER A 554 -0.06 43.10 46.27
CA SER A 554 -0.97 44.14 45.77
C SER A 554 -0.36 45.08 44.73
N LEU A 555 0.60 44.65 43.91
CA LEU A 555 1.09 45.47 42.78
C LEU A 555 0.04 45.52 41.65
N PRO A 556 -0.48 46.71 41.28
CA PRO A 556 -1.36 46.85 40.12
C PRO A 556 -0.54 46.96 38.83
N HIS A 557 -1.06 46.31 37.79
CA HIS A 557 -0.61 46.41 36.40
C HIS A 557 -0.61 47.89 35.96
N LYS A 558 0.54 48.42 35.54
CA LYS A 558 0.62 49.78 34.97
C LYS A 558 0.48 49.68 33.44
N GLU A 559 -0.67 50.09 32.92
CA GLU A 559 -0.89 50.28 31.49
C GLU A 559 0.02 51.40 30.95
N SER A 560 0.72 51.13 29.85
CA SER A 560 1.56 52.11 29.16
C SER A 560 0.72 52.90 28.15
N HIS A 561 0.29 54.10 28.54
CA HIS A 561 -0.23 55.10 27.60
C HIS A 561 0.92 55.69 26.75
N GLY A 562 0.77 55.58 25.43
CA GLY A 562 1.65 56.23 24.46
C GLY A 562 1.43 57.74 24.40
N HIS A 563 2.52 58.49 24.52
CA HIS A 563 2.56 59.92 24.22
C HIS A 563 3.41 60.13 22.96
N HIS A 564 2.79 60.77 21.96
CA HIS A 564 3.42 61.34 20.79
C HIS A 564 4.55 62.29 21.16
N ASN A 565 5.68 62.22 20.44
CA ASN A 565 6.37 63.45 20.06
C ASN A 565 7.16 63.32 18.74
N HIS A 566 7.07 64.40 17.99
CA HIS A 566 7.67 64.67 16.69
C HIS A 566 9.20 64.60 16.70
N HIS A 567 9.79 63.95 15.70
CA HIS A 567 11.07 64.36 15.13
C HIS A 567 11.03 64.28 13.60
N GLY A 568 11.46 65.38 12.97
CA GLY A 568 11.37 65.63 11.54
C GLY A 568 12.38 64.86 10.70
N HIS A 569 11.93 64.45 9.51
CA HIS A 569 12.78 63.91 8.46
C HIS A 569 13.25 65.02 7.52
N HIS A 570 14.57 65.14 7.40
CA HIS A 570 15.27 65.90 6.39
C HIS A 570 15.36 65.12 5.06
N HIS A 571 15.12 65.85 3.98
CA HIS A 571 15.34 65.63 2.55
C HIS A 571 16.15 64.40 2.08
N GLY A 572 15.53 63.62 1.17
CA GLY A 572 16.22 62.80 0.17
C GLY A 572 16.14 63.46 -1.21
N HIS A 573 17.29 63.63 -1.86
CA HIS A 573 17.43 64.07 -3.24
C HIS A 573 18.13 62.95 -4.05
N HIS A 574 17.69 62.84 -5.31
CA HIS A 574 18.40 62.38 -6.51
C HIS A 574 18.07 61.02 -7.17
N HIS A 575 17.46 61.23 -8.36
CA HIS A 575 17.70 60.65 -9.68
C HIS A 575 17.26 59.21 -10.00
N GLY A 576 16.17 59.16 -10.79
CA GLY A 576 15.96 58.14 -11.79
C GLY A 576 16.60 58.50 -13.14
N HIS A 577 16.78 57.47 -13.96
CA HIS A 577 16.82 57.55 -15.41
C HIS A 577 15.99 56.40 -16.01
N HIS A 578 15.08 56.80 -16.90
CA HIS A 578 14.42 56.13 -18.04
C HIS A 578 15.19 54.94 -18.69
N GLU A 579 14.59 53.93 -19.33
CA GLU A 579 13.64 53.89 -20.47
C GLU A 579 13.06 52.42 -20.60
N HIS A 580 11.75 52.19 -20.76
CA HIS A 580 10.97 51.88 -22.01
C HIS A 580 11.42 50.62 -22.81
N HIS A 581 10.60 49.71 -23.38
CA HIS A 581 9.24 49.72 -23.95
C HIS A 581 8.70 48.27 -24.16
N GLY A 582 7.37 48.11 -24.30
CA GLY A 582 6.71 47.03 -25.09
C GLY A 582 5.48 46.34 -24.45
N HIS A 583 4.33 46.99 -24.27
CA HIS A 583 3.13 47.11 -25.16
C HIS A 583 2.16 45.90 -25.29
N HIS A 584 0.87 46.21 -25.01
CA HIS A 584 -0.42 45.58 -25.42
C HIS A 584 -0.83 44.24 -24.74
N ASN A 585 -2.05 44.03 -24.20
CA ASN A 585 -3.39 44.62 -24.41
C ASN A 585 -4.28 44.54 -23.14
N ASN A 586 -5.16 45.52 -22.99
CA ASN A 586 -6.28 45.63 -22.03
C ASN A 586 -7.60 45.26 -22.76
N PRO A 587 -8.82 45.43 -22.22
CA PRO A 587 -9.42 45.12 -20.90
C PRO A 587 -10.70 44.25 -21.03
N ARG A 588 -11.20 43.67 -19.93
CA ARG A 588 -12.67 43.65 -19.68
C ARG A 588 -12.99 43.90 -18.19
N ARG A 589 -13.65 45.04 -17.99
CA ARG A 589 -14.41 45.48 -16.80
C ARG A 589 -15.53 44.48 -16.47
N CYS A 590 -15.81 44.26 -15.19
CA CYS A 590 -17.12 44.55 -14.61
C CYS A 590 -17.04 44.51 -13.07
N SER A 591 -17.49 45.61 -12.47
CA SER A 591 -17.67 45.83 -11.04
C SER A 591 -19.16 46.06 -10.79
N VAL A 592 -19.81 45.30 -9.91
CA VAL A 592 -21.13 45.63 -9.33
C VAL A 592 -21.22 45.10 -7.88
N LEU A 593 -21.14 46.05 -6.94
CA LEU A 593 -21.99 46.35 -5.79
C LEU A 593 -22.80 45.26 -5.03
N SER A 594 -22.49 45.18 -3.73
CA SER A 594 -23.34 45.28 -2.51
C SER A 594 -24.54 44.32 -2.26
N SER A 595 -24.50 43.60 -1.12
CA SER A 595 -25.23 43.94 0.13
C SER A 595 -25.51 42.73 1.05
N SER A 596 -25.20 42.91 2.35
CA SER A 596 -25.86 42.44 3.60
C SER A 596 -26.72 41.17 3.58
N SER A 597 -26.57 40.16 4.44
CA SER A 597 -26.66 40.11 5.92
C SER A 597 -26.53 38.59 6.26
N GLY A 598 -25.81 38.09 7.27
CA GLY A 598 -25.92 38.29 8.72
C GLY A 598 -26.42 36.98 9.35
N GLU A 599 -25.53 36.20 10.00
CA GLU A 599 -25.78 35.24 11.12
C GLU A 599 -24.46 34.49 11.44
N LEU A 600 -23.72 34.88 12.49
CA LEU A 600 -23.77 34.38 13.87
C LEU A 600 -23.00 33.05 14.09
N SER A 601 -21.66 33.14 14.12
CA SER A 601 -20.79 32.06 14.57
C SER A 601 -20.46 32.24 16.06
N LEU A 602 -21.08 31.44 16.93
CA LEU A 602 -20.60 31.21 18.29
C LEU A 602 -19.25 30.47 18.21
N VAL A 603 -18.15 31.20 18.34
CA VAL A 603 -16.84 30.63 18.64
C VAL A 603 -16.71 30.58 20.16
N GLY A 604 -16.78 29.37 20.72
CA GLY A 604 -16.40 29.11 22.10
C GLY A 604 -14.95 29.54 22.30
N ALA A 605 -14.77 30.61 23.08
CA ALA A 605 -13.45 31.08 23.44
C ALA A 605 -12.70 29.98 24.21
N PRO A 606 -11.46 29.64 23.83
CA PRO A 606 -10.63 28.78 24.66
C PRO A 606 -10.34 29.53 25.95
N ILE A 607 -10.58 28.87 27.09
CA ILE A 607 -10.13 29.34 28.40
C ILE A 607 -8.62 29.56 28.25
N SER A 608 -8.21 30.84 28.25
CA SER A 608 -6.82 31.21 28.00
C SER A 608 -5.94 30.55 29.06
N ALA A 609 -4.77 30.08 28.64
CA ALA A 609 -3.76 29.51 29.55
C ALA A 609 -3.44 30.46 30.71
N GLU A 610 -3.65 31.77 30.53
CA GLU A 610 -3.58 32.79 31.56
C GLU A 610 -4.53 32.53 32.73
N LEU A 611 -5.75 32.02 32.50
CA LEU A 611 -6.74 31.77 33.57
C LEU A 611 -6.36 30.56 34.42
N VAL A 612 -5.84 29.50 33.79
CA VAL A 612 -5.33 28.30 34.50
C VAL A 612 -4.05 28.62 35.27
N GLN A 613 -3.18 29.45 34.68
CA GLN A 613 -1.97 29.94 35.35
C GLN A 613 -2.32 30.89 36.52
N LEU A 614 -3.41 31.66 36.42
CA LEU A 614 -3.95 32.49 37.51
C LEU A 614 -4.50 31.64 38.67
N MET A 615 -5.21 30.55 38.36
CA MET A 615 -5.80 29.68 39.38
C MET A 615 -4.75 28.86 40.13
N VAL A 616 -3.74 28.35 39.43
CA VAL A 616 -2.64 27.59 40.05
C VAL A 616 -1.73 28.50 40.90
N THR A 617 -1.52 29.76 40.49
CA THR A 617 -0.75 30.73 41.28
C THR A 617 -1.51 31.19 42.52
N GLN A 618 -2.84 31.35 42.46
CA GLN A 618 -3.66 31.65 43.64
C GLN A 618 -3.67 30.51 44.66
N GLU A 619 -3.76 29.25 44.22
CA GLU A 619 -3.79 28.11 45.14
C GLU A 619 -2.42 27.88 45.81
N ALA A 620 -1.32 28.10 45.07
CA ALA A 620 0.03 28.07 45.62
C ALA A 620 0.29 29.22 46.60
N GLN A 621 -0.22 30.42 46.31
CA GLN A 621 -0.18 31.55 47.24
C GLN A 621 -0.96 31.24 48.52
N LEU A 622 -2.20 30.71 48.42
CA LEU A 622 -3.04 30.39 49.58
C LEU A 622 -2.39 29.34 50.51
N ARG A 623 -1.77 28.31 49.93
CA ARG A 623 -1.04 27.28 50.71
C ARG A 623 0.21 27.84 51.38
N ALA A 624 0.92 28.77 50.72
CA ALA A 624 2.07 29.45 51.32
C ALA A 624 1.65 30.36 52.49
N THR A 625 0.52 31.07 52.39
CA THR A 625 -0.03 31.88 53.50
C THR A 625 -0.50 31.01 54.65
N GLN A 626 -1.13 29.87 54.38
CA GLN A 626 -1.55 28.92 55.43
C GLN A 626 -0.36 28.31 56.18
N LEU A 627 0.71 27.94 55.47
CA LEU A 627 1.93 27.41 56.09
C LEU A 627 2.68 28.47 56.91
N ALA A 628 2.66 29.73 56.45
CA ALA A 628 3.21 30.86 57.18
C ALA A 628 2.41 31.16 58.47
N MET A 629 1.07 31.12 58.40
CA MET A 629 0.20 31.27 59.58
C MET A 629 0.37 30.11 60.57
N GLN A 630 0.57 28.88 60.10
CA GLN A 630 0.83 27.73 60.98
C GLN A 630 2.16 27.86 61.74
N LYS A 631 3.21 28.38 61.07
CA LYS A 631 4.50 28.66 61.72
C LYS A 631 4.40 29.83 62.71
N LEU A 632 3.63 30.88 62.39
CA LEU A 632 3.37 31.98 63.32
C LEU A 632 2.65 31.50 64.58
N LYS A 633 1.63 30.64 64.44
CA LYS A 633 0.90 30.06 65.58
C LYS A 633 1.79 29.14 66.45
N SER A 634 2.71 28.41 65.82
CA SER A 634 3.74 27.62 66.52
C SER A 634 4.78 28.47 67.25
N ILE A 635 4.99 29.72 66.84
CA ILE A 635 5.89 30.68 67.49
C ILE A 635 5.14 31.37 68.66
N GLU A 636 3.85 31.65 68.49
CA GLU A 636 2.94 32.17 69.52
C GLU A 636 2.84 31.23 70.74
N GLU A 637 2.63 29.93 70.50
CA GLU A 637 2.58 28.90 71.56
C GLU A 637 3.93 28.73 72.30
N ARG A 638 5.05 29.09 71.68
CA ARG A 638 6.39 29.03 72.30
C ARG A 638 6.73 30.27 73.13
N MET A 639 6.07 31.40 72.88
CA MET A 639 6.40 32.68 73.51
C MET A 639 5.39 33.14 74.57
N GLY A 640 4.23 32.49 74.70
CA GLY A 640 3.29 32.73 75.80
C GLY A 640 2.70 34.15 75.83
N ILE A 641 2.47 34.75 74.66
CA ILE A 641 1.89 36.09 74.51
C ILE A 641 0.44 35.94 74.04
N ASP A 642 -0.50 36.54 74.78
CA ASP A 642 -1.94 36.50 74.50
C ASP A 642 -2.32 37.55 73.44
N ALA A 643 -3.12 37.15 72.46
CA ALA A 643 -3.41 37.88 71.23
C ALA A 643 -4.51 38.96 71.38
N SER A 644 -4.65 39.56 72.57
CA SER A 644 -5.62 40.64 72.83
C SER A 644 -5.05 42.06 72.74
N ASP A 645 -3.73 42.23 72.60
CA ASP A 645 -3.04 43.54 72.71
C ASP A 645 -2.46 44.09 71.40
N ILE A 646 -2.95 43.64 70.23
CA ILE A 646 -2.52 44.19 68.93
C ILE A 646 -3.76 44.45 68.06
N SER A 647 -4.34 45.64 68.22
CA SER A 647 -5.22 46.25 67.22
C SER A 647 -4.41 47.13 66.27
N VAL A 648 -4.80 47.06 64.98
CA VAL A 648 -4.35 47.78 63.76
C VAL A 648 -3.38 46.98 62.89
#